data_AF-A0A7X8QCM8-F1
#
_entry.id   AF-A0A7X8QCM8-F1
#
_cell.length_a   1.000
_cell.length_b   1.000
_cell.length_c   1.000
_cell.angle_alpha   90.00
_cell.angle_beta   90.00
_cell.angle_gamma   90.00
#
_symmetry.space_group_name_H-M   'P 1'
#
loop_
_entity.id
_entity.type
_entity.pdbx_description
1 polymer ?
#
loop_
_entity_poly.entity_id
_entity_poly.type
_entity_poly.pdbx_seq_one_letter_code
_entity_poly.pdbx_strand_id
1 'polypeptide(L)'
;MPLEKKRISTQNILIEGVQFPPQLFKAHAENNLVVFVGAGVSMGEPSSLPNFDKLAEKIAVGTYCKYDKNMSPDQFLGSLLYNNQADVHKRAANILTHSESKPNGFHKNICKLFENTSSLRIVTTNYDLLLEDIAFKLYPTYPPVVYSAPALPLGDNFNGIVHLHGDVNAPQNMILTDTDFGNAYLNQGFSRRFLLSLFQRYTVLFIGYSYDDIIINYLTRALPDLHGENRFILTGEDSPQKWQRLGITPICYQYGNYEQLYNAFGAFVERATRTRSKWNERFKSLCSCIPANDSEEYFEIIQVLDNDKLFPQFLKNIQGEEWAYFLDEHNLLANLFQEEASLNERDFVFMDWLLDQCVTDENNLLSALLTHPFSNIHPEFIEKFCSFICRHHTDLSANFIERWVTFFYTKISDTFLICDLVETVIEKELFHLGWKLFLKLLTPTYRIKENTDPKHRYGLNVSFTHIEKAFLTEMWNSYLVKNIHLFALFAIDTITEILTEIADVQNIWQPGSSLSGAALIDMNDLTTSHSDFIPLLDIFKQCFEFALETDPSKTCTWVKKNISNPSFYLKKCAIFFLTKTGFSIDEQVNLILTEVGLYTFGLKRDVFRFIATVLPKCNTNKKAHIFSVIDSYIREDAPKQAEYEKYNWYVWLYKNFPGDQTIRQKLEELQKRNPDFSERKHPEQEISFFLGEARSPLSIEELLHIDLIKEYDWLKTFDHDFKEETYRSSLLFTISQCSSQNIHWAISFMDVVIQHEDWDSDIFEHILKGLSNADLSQKQLQSIIERINRDNLIKNQIHPICRYTEKLLNNNTFTWDNSFINFIYTFSEKLWQYRQYDEREKTSDWVTQSLNSAKGIIPSIWMILLKKEIAVTNQNIIPPRYLTLFDGLVKDTENSHPEFICVLGQYFYFLYHLNNKWCADKLFSFFMSENPYFIPIWEGFMTTSLLTEKIGNEFEHSFLFAMEHIDLFSEESAECLTKFYTLEMIHYAKNPLKDFIPRLFCNKKDNLKIKFADSIQDYLIEANLTEKQKLWDAWLYQYWKDRLNYNIPKPFCDNEEKAMLSWLPHFDDLFPAAVDLYVQFQAFEIESLHYLLHLLNEKNFYTRFPTDTANLFIFLCKCKIKPYDISRIEGQARLLLPNLNETASDKLRNALLEIGVDLNEDQ
;
A
#
# COMPACT_ATOMS: atom_id res chain seq x y z
N MET A 1 40.51 -17.62 5.61
CA MET A 1 40.37 -19.01 6.13
C MET A 1 38.94 -19.16 6.62
N PRO A 2 38.18 -20.19 6.23
CA PRO A 2 36.88 -20.41 6.84
C PRO A 2 37.13 -20.98 8.24
N LEU A 3 36.94 -20.13 9.25
CA LEU A 3 36.79 -20.57 10.64
C LEU A 3 35.58 -21.52 10.67
N GLU A 4 35.84 -22.77 11.06
CA GLU A 4 34.81 -23.78 11.29
C GLU A 4 33.68 -23.17 12.13
N LYS A 5 32.44 -23.38 11.69
CA LYS A 5 31.23 -23.17 12.48
C LYS A 5 31.35 -24.00 13.77
N LYS A 6 31.94 -23.46 14.82
CA LYS A 6 31.70 -23.93 16.19
C LYS A 6 30.26 -23.61 16.51
N ARG A 7 29.34 -24.51 16.18
CA ARG A 7 28.04 -24.58 16.87
C ARG A 7 28.37 -24.78 18.34
N ILE A 8 28.17 -23.75 19.17
CA ILE A 8 28.42 -23.76 20.62
C ILE A 8 27.42 -24.69 21.35
N SER A 9 26.39 -25.22 20.68
CA SER A 9 25.24 -25.88 21.30
C SER A 9 25.39 -27.37 21.66
N THR A 10 26.59 -27.94 21.81
CA THR A 10 26.75 -29.40 22.07
C THR A 10 27.36 -29.78 23.41
N GLN A 11 27.70 -28.82 24.29
CA GLN A 11 28.25 -29.15 25.60
C GLN A 11 27.16 -29.33 26.66
N ASN A 12 27.22 -30.43 27.42
CA ASN A 12 26.30 -30.72 28.52
C ASN A 12 26.43 -29.68 29.64
N ILE A 13 25.31 -29.29 30.24
CA ILE A 13 25.24 -28.35 31.36
C ILE A 13 25.51 -29.13 32.66
N LEU A 14 26.55 -28.75 33.40
CA LEU A 14 26.88 -29.35 34.68
C LEU A 14 26.01 -28.74 35.79
N ILE A 15 25.22 -29.56 36.48
CA ILE A 15 24.37 -29.15 37.62
C ILE A 15 24.59 -30.14 38.74
N GLU A 16 25.11 -29.69 39.89
CA GLU A 16 25.35 -30.53 41.09
C GLU A 16 26.16 -31.83 40.77
N GLY A 17 27.12 -31.73 39.84
CA GLY A 17 27.95 -32.85 39.41
C GLY A 17 27.30 -33.82 38.40
N VAL A 18 26.10 -33.51 37.90
CA VAL A 18 25.37 -34.28 36.86
C VAL A 18 25.32 -33.49 35.56
N GLN A 19 25.57 -34.15 34.44
CA GLN A 19 25.58 -33.53 33.11
C GLN A 19 24.20 -33.61 32.44
N PHE A 20 23.48 -32.49 32.37
CA PHE A 20 22.20 -32.38 31.68
C PHE A 20 22.36 -31.91 30.24
N PRO A 21 21.78 -32.62 29.25
CA PRO A 21 21.82 -32.19 27.86
C PRO A 21 21.05 -30.88 27.62
N PRO A 22 21.58 -29.91 26.84
CA PRO A 22 20.90 -28.65 26.53
C PRO A 22 19.55 -28.86 25.81
N GLN A 23 19.39 -29.97 25.10
CA GLN A 23 18.15 -30.38 24.43
C GLN A 23 16.96 -30.48 25.41
N LEU A 24 17.18 -30.86 26.67
CA LEU A 24 16.11 -30.92 27.67
C LEU A 24 15.56 -29.52 28.01
N PHE A 25 16.44 -28.52 28.11
CA PHE A 25 16.02 -27.14 28.37
C PHE A 25 15.27 -26.56 27.17
N LYS A 26 15.75 -26.84 25.96
CA LYS A 26 15.08 -26.43 24.73
C LYS A 26 13.68 -27.06 24.61
N ALA A 27 13.60 -28.39 24.78
CA ALA A 27 12.32 -29.11 24.76
C ALA A 27 11.35 -28.62 25.83
N HIS A 28 11.84 -28.25 27.01
CA HIS A 28 11.01 -27.65 28.04
C HIS A 28 10.49 -26.26 27.63
N ALA A 29 11.36 -25.37 27.15
CA ALA A 29 11.00 -24.01 26.73
C ALA A 29 10.00 -24.00 25.56
N GLU A 30 10.10 -24.98 24.65
CA GLU A 30 9.18 -25.18 23.51
C GLU A 30 7.89 -25.92 23.89
N ASN A 31 7.66 -26.23 25.18
CA ASN A 31 6.54 -27.07 25.65
C ASN A 31 6.47 -28.43 24.92
N ASN A 32 7.61 -28.99 24.51
CA ASN A 32 7.72 -30.26 23.79
C ASN A 32 8.29 -31.41 24.65
N LEU A 33 8.51 -31.16 25.95
CA LEU A 33 8.99 -32.16 26.91
C LEU A 33 7.85 -33.00 27.48
N VAL A 34 8.02 -34.31 27.48
CA VAL A 34 7.18 -35.28 28.18
C VAL A 34 8.01 -35.98 29.26
N VAL A 35 7.48 -36.07 30.48
CA VAL A 35 8.11 -36.85 31.55
C VAL A 35 7.43 -38.21 31.66
N PHE A 36 8.21 -39.28 31.49
CA PHE A 36 7.76 -40.65 31.61
C PHE A 36 8.19 -41.22 32.97
N VAL A 37 7.22 -41.48 33.84
CA VAL A 37 7.43 -41.85 35.24
C VAL A 37 7.20 -43.35 35.43
N GLY A 38 8.20 -44.03 35.98
CA GLY A 38 8.10 -45.44 36.35
C GLY A 38 7.99 -45.67 37.85
N ALA A 39 7.86 -46.95 38.23
CA ALA A 39 7.66 -47.36 39.61
C ALA A 39 8.81 -46.96 40.54
N GLY A 40 10.02 -46.77 40.01
CA GLY A 40 11.19 -46.34 40.76
C GLY A 40 11.01 -44.97 41.44
N VAL A 41 10.15 -44.10 40.91
CA VAL A 41 9.82 -42.82 41.56
C VAL A 41 8.98 -43.04 42.83
N SER A 42 8.14 -44.07 42.88
CA SER A 42 7.26 -44.38 44.01
C SER A 42 7.88 -45.34 45.05
N MET A 43 9.12 -45.82 44.83
CA MET A 43 9.79 -46.77 45.73
C MET A 43 10.51 -46.12 46.93
N GLY A 44 10.88 -44.84 46.83
CA GLY A 44 11.55 -44.10 47.91
C GLY A 44 10.59 -43.65 49.02
N GLU A 45 11.11 -43.48 50.24
CA GLU A 45 10.39 -42.83 51.36
C GLU A 45 9.87 -41.44 50.94
N PRO A 46 8.65 -41.01 51.35
CA PRO A 46 7.62 -41.72 52.12
C PRO A 46 6.59 -42.49 51.26
N SER A 47 6.85 -42.70 49.96
CA SER A 47 5.91 -43.40 49.06
C SER A 47 5.96 -44.92 49.28
N SER A 48 7.17 -45.49 49.38
CA SER A 48 7.43 -46.89 49.81
C SER A 48 6.52 -47.95 49.14
N LEU A 49 6.10 -47.73 47.89
CA LEU A 49 5.22 -48.65 47.15
C LEU A 49 5.99 -49.87 46.65
N PRO A 50 5.34 -51.06 46.60
CA PRO A 50 5.98 -52.27 46.07
C PRO A 50 6.22 -52.14 44.56
N ASN A 51 7.36 -52.64 44.08
CA ASN A 51 7.55 -52.88 42.65
C ASN A 51 6.66 -54.05 42.17
N PHE A 52 6.61 -54.30 40.86
CA PHE A 52 5.67 -55.26 40.28
C PHE A 52 5.84 -56.69 40.82
N ASP A 53 7.08 -57.15 41.03
CA ASP A 53 7.37 -58.45 41.66
C ASP A 53 6.81 -58.53 43.09
N LYS A 54 7.07 -57.52 43.93
CA LYS A 54 6.56 -57.47 45.30
C LYS A 54 5.03 -57.35 45.33
N LEU A 55 4.44 -56.69 44.33
CA LEU A 55 2.98 -56.61 44.19
C LEU A 55 2.39 -57.99 43.87
N ALA A 56 2.99 -58.74 42.94
CA ALA A 56 2.59 -60.13 42.65
C ALA A 56 2.75 -61.05 43.86
N GLU A 57 3.86 -60.93 44.62
CA GLU A 57 4.05 -61.66 45.89
C GLU A 57 2.93 -61.33 46.90
N LYS A 58 2.56 -60.05 47.04
CA LYS A 58 1.49 -59.61 47.96
C LYS A 58 0.09 -60.07 47.51
N ILE A 59 -0.20 -60.08 46.21
CA ILE A 59 -1.49 -60.55 45.67
C ILE A 59 -1.67 -62.06 45.90
N ALA A 60 -0.58 -62.83 45.80
CA ALA A 60 -0.56 -64.28 46.02
C ALA A 60 -0.81 -64.70 47.48
N VAL A 61 -0.70 -63.78 48.44
CA VAL A 61 -0.95 -64.10 49.85
C VAL A 61 -2.38 -64.61 50.03
N GLY A 62 -2.49 -65.85 50.53
CA GLY A 62 -3.77 -66.51 50.80
C GLY A 62 -4.40 -67.27 49.61
N THR A 63 -3.74 -67.36 48.44
CA THR A 63 -4.26 -68.08 47.26
C THR A 63 -3.69 -69.51 47.10
N TYR A 64 -2.94 -70.01 48.11
CA TYR A 64 -2.17 -71.28 48.10
C TYR A 64 -1.09 -71.41 47.00
N CYS A 65 -0.95 -70.42 46.12
CA CYS A 65 0.08 -70.33 45.10
C CYS A 65 1.26 -69.46 45.59
N LYS A 66 2.49 -69.85 45.25
CA LYS A 66 3.70 -69.07 45.54
C LYS A 66 4.19 -68.44 44.24
N TYR A 67 4.49 -67.14 44.25
CA TYR A 67 5.11 -66.47 43.10
C TYR A 67 6.52 -67.02 42.88
N ASP A 68 6.76 -67.60 41.70
CA ASP A 68 8.07 -68.05 41.25
C ASP A 68 8.75 -66.91 40.47
N LYS A 69 9.93 -66.49 40.93
CA LYS A 69 10.70 -65.41 40.32
C LYS A 69 11.27 -65.75 38.94
N ASN A 70 11.16 -67.00 38.51
CA ASN A 70 11.50 -67.43 37.15
C ASN A 70 10.38 -67.17 36.12
N MET A 71 9.17 -66.81 36.58
CA MET A 71 8.03 -66.45 35.74
C MET A 71 7.79 -64.93 35.82
N SER A 72 7.39 -64.30 34.72
CA SER A 72 7.08 -62.87 34.74
C SER A 72 5.84 -62.59 35.61
N PRO A 73 5.80 -61.45 36.35
CA PRO A 73 4.70 -61.16 37.25
C PRO A 73 3.32 -61.19 36.58
N ASP A 74 3.23 -60.70 35.34
CA ASP A 74 2.01 -60.64 34.55
C ASP A 74 1.46 -62.02 34.16
N GLN A 75 2.32 -62.97 33.78
CA GLN A 75 1.93 -64.35 33.49
C GLN A 75 1.45 -65.07 34.75
N PHE A 76 2.14 -64.86 35.87
CA PHE A 76 1.74 -65.44 37.14
C PHE A 76 0.37 -64.90 37.59
N LEU A 77 0.18 -63.57 37.54
CA LEU A 77 -1.10 -62.94 37.85
C LEU A 77 -2.21 -63.41 36.89
N GLY A 78 -1.91 -63.54 35.59
CA GLY A 78 -2.83 -64.12 34.60
C GLY A 78 -3.25 -65.55 34.96
N SER A 79 -2.33 -66.38 35.44
CA SER A 79 -2.64 -67.74 35.89
C SER A 79 -3.56 -67.77 37.12
N LEU A 80 -3.38 -66.84 38.07
CA LEU A 80 -4.26 -66.72 39.25
C LEU A 80 -5.68 -66.30 38.85
N LEU A 81 -5.80 -65.39 37.88
CA LEU A 81 -7.07 -64.93 37.36
C LEU A 81 -7.79 -66.03 36.56
N TYR A 82 -7.08 -66.70 35.64
CA TYR A 82 -7.62 -67.78 34.81
C TYR A 82 -8.15 -68.96 35.64
N ASN A 83 -7.42 -69.33 36.69
CA ASN A 83 -7.82 -70.43 37.59
C ASN A 83 -8.88 -70.00 38.63
N ASN A 84 -9.43 -68.79 38.57
CA ASN A 84 -10.37 -68.21 39.54
C ASN A 84 -9.86 -68.26 41.00
N GLN A 85 -8.54 -68.18 41.20
CA GLN A 85 -7.90 -68.29 42.52
C GLN A 85 -7.87 -66.95 43.28
N ALA A 86 -7.91 -65.83 42.55
CA ALA A 86 -8.04 -64.50 43.11
C ALA A 86 -8.60 -63.50 42.08
N ASP A 87 -9.35 -62.52 42.57
CA ASP A 87 -9.64 -61.28 41.83
C ASP A 87 -8.39 -60.39 41.89
N VAL A 88 -7.49 -60.60 40.91
CA VAL A 88 -6.18 -59.95 40.83
C VAL A 88 -6.31 -58.43 40.81
N HIS A 89 -7.23 -57.91 39.99
CA HIS A 89 -7.46 -56.48 39.82
C HIS A 89 -7.93 -55.81 41.10
N LYS A 90 -8.96 -56.35 41.78
CA LYS A 90 -9.42 -55.76 43.06
C LYS A 90 -8.38 -55.88 44.16
N ARG A 91 -7.64 -56.98 44.22
CA ARG A 91 -6.57 -57.14 45.23
C ARG A 91 -5.42 -56.17 45.01
N ALA A 92 -4.98 -56.00 43.76
CA ALA A 92 -3.96 -55.02 43.41
C ALA A 92 -4.38 -53.61 43.83
N ALA A 93 -5.59 -53.19 43.46
CA ALA A 93 -6.13 -51.89 43.85
C ALA A 93 -6.22 -51.71 45.37
N ASN A 94 -6.67 -52.71 46.13
CA ASN A 94 -6.71 -52.64 47.59
C ASN A 94 -5.31 -52.50 48.21
N ILE A 95 -4.31 -53.24 47.73
CA ILE A 95 -2.93 -53.17 48.23
C ILE A 95 -2.33 -51.78 47.97
N LEU A 96 -2.62 -51.20 46.80
CA LEU A 96 -2.09 -49.92 46.36
C LEU A 96 -2.85 -48.71 46.95
N THR A 97 -4.13 -48.87 47.31
CA THR A 97 -4.93 -47.82 47.97
C THR A 97 -4.79 -47.82 49.50
N HIS A 98 -4.52 -48.98 50.13
CA HIS A 98 -4.40 -49.08 51.59
C HIS A 98 -2.98 -48.82 52.13
N SER A 99 -2.02 -48.44 51.27
CA SER A 99 -0.72 -47.97 51.72
C SER A 99 -0.82 -46.54 52.28
N GLU A 100 -0.24 -46.24 53.44
CA GLU A 100 -0.03 -44.86 53.96
C GLU A 100 0.97 -44.03 53.11
N SER A 101 1.11 -44.37 51.82
CA SER A 101 2.03 -43.80 50.86
C SER A 101 1.75 -42.31 50.70
N LYS A 102 2.81 -41.49 50.80
CA LYS A 102 2.75 -40.05 50.54
C LYS A 102 3.64 -39.71 49.35
N PRO A 103 3.30 -38.67 48.56
CA PRO A 103 4.17 -38.22 47.49
C PRO A 103 5.53 -37.78 48.04
N ASN A 104 6.60 -38.25 47.42
CA ASN A 104 7.97 -37.83 47.77
C ASN A 104 8.41 -36.57 47.01
N GLY A 105 9.64 -36.11 47.28
CA GLY A 105 10.20 -34.92 46.64
C GLY A 105 10.29 -35.00 45.11
N PHE A 106 10.44 -36.19 44.52
CA PHE A 106 10.48 -36.34 43.06
C PHE A 106 9.12 -36.06 42.43
N HIS A 107 8.01 -36.55 43.02
CA HIS A 107 6.66 -36.22 42.56
C HIS A 107 6.46 -34.69 42.52
N LYS A 108 6.91 -34.00 43.58
CA LYS A 108 6.87 -32.53 43.67
C LYS A 108 7.68 -31.86 42.56
N ASN A 109 8.92 -32.31 42.33
CA ASN A 109 9.80 -31.70 41.33
C ASN A 109 9.34 -32.00 39.89
N ILE A 110 8.82 -33.20 39.62
CA ILE A 110 8.24 -33.57 38.32
C ILE A 110 7.04 -32.69 37.98
N CYS A 111 6.10 -32.52 38.91
CA CYS A 111 4.93 -31.68 38.65
C CYS A 111 5.28 -30.19 38.57
N LYS A 112 6.29 -29.74 39.33
CA LYS A 112 6.82 -28.36 39.27
C LYS A 112 7.54 -28.03 37.99
N LEU A 113 8.07 -29.02 37.26
CA LEU A 113 8.78 -28.81 36.01
C LEU A 113 7.90 -28.14 34.95
N PHE A 114 6.57 -28.27 35.06
CA PHE A 114 5.63 -27.65 34.14
C PHE A 114 5.12 -26.34 34.76
N GLU A 115 4.89 -25.31 33.95
CA GLU A 115 4.45 -24.00 34.46
C GLU A 115 2.96 -23.99 34.80
N ASN A 116 2.16 -24.74 34.04
CA ASN A 116 0.70 -24.75 34.09
C ASN A 116 0.13 -26.05 33.52
N THR A 117 -1.18 -26.25 33.62
CA THR A 117 -1.82 -27.50 33.20
C THR A 117 -1.92 -27.69 31.68
N SER A 118 -1.79 -26.62 30.89
CA SER A 118 -1.76 -26.73 29.43
C SER A 118 -0.41 -27.23 28.89
N SER A 119 0.68 -26.99 29.62
CA SER A 119 2.04 -27.51 29.31
C SER A 119 2.34 -28.85 29.98
N LEU A 120 1.61 -29.21 31.04
CA LEU A 120 1.81 -30.45 31.80
C LEU A 120 1.62 -31.68 30.93
N ARG A 121 2.67 -32.50 30.79
CA ARG A 121 2.62 -33.77 30.05
C ARG A 121 3.38 -34.85 30.80
N ILE A 122 2.63 -35.65 31.53
CA ILE A 122 3.18 -36.74 32.33
C ILE A 122 2.56 -38.05 31.86
N VAL A 123 3.39 -39.04 31.56
CA VAL A 123 2.96 -40.41 31.28
C VAL A 123 3.49 -41.29 32.39
N THR A 124 2.64 -42.11 32.97
CA THR A 124 3.02 -43.00 34.07
C THR A 124 2.54 -44.43 33.81
N THR A 125 3.38 -45.38 34.17
CA THR A 125 3.01 -46.80 34.30
C THR A 125 2.59 -47.14 35.72
N ASN A 126 2.62 -46.17 36.63
CA ASN A 126 2.22 -46.37 38.02
C ASN A 126 0.70 -46.32 38.14
N TYR A 127 0.18 -47.18 39.00
CA TYR A 127 -1.26 -47.28 39.26
C TYR A 127 -1.74 -46.32 40.37
N ASP A 128 -0.80 -45.84 41.20
CA ASP A 128 -1.07 -44.90 42.28
C ASP A 128 -1.38 -43.48 41.76
N LEU A 129 -2.03 -42.68 42.61
CA LEU A 129 -2.49 -41.32 42.27
C LEU A 129 -1.58 -40.22 42.85
N LEU A 130 -0.32 -40.54 43.17
CA LEU A 130 0.57 -39.62 43.91
C LEU A 130 0.99 -38.40 43.09
N LEU A 131 1.01 -38.52 41.76
CA LEU A 131 1.30 -37.40 40.85
C LEU A 131 0.13 -36.42 40.82
N GLU A 132 -1.08 -36.95 40.80
CA GLU A 132 -2.34 -36.21 40.79
C GLU A 132 -2.54 -35.47 42.12
N ASP A 133 -2.26 -36.13 43.25
CA ASP A 133 -2.28 -35.54 44.59
C ASP A 133 -1.42 -34.27 44.70
N ILE A 134 -0.28 -34.25 44.00
CA ILE A 134 0.61 -33.10 43.94
C ILE A 134 0.14 -32.10 42.89
N ALA A 135 -0.23 -32.56 41.70
CA ALA A 135 -0.63 -31.69 40.61
C ALA A 135 -1.92 -30.90 40.96
N PHE A 136 -2.90 -31.52 41.61
CA PHE A 136 -4.10 -30.83 42.10
C PHE A 136 -3.79 -29.79 43.19
N LYS A 137 -2.74 -30.00 44.00
CA LYS A 137 -2.29 -29.00 44.98
C LYS A 137 -1.52 -27.85 44.35
N LEU A 138 -0.75 -28.12 43.28
CA LEU A 138 0.02 -27.10 42.56
C LEU A 138 -0.86 -26.27 41.62
N TYR A 139 -1.91 -26.88 41.06
CA TYR A 139 -2.82 -26.25 40.09
C TYR A 139 -4.28 -26.29 40.57
N PRO A 140 -4.63 -25.62 41.68
CA PRO A 140 -5.96 -25.72 42.28
C PRO A 140 -7.07 -25.08 41.42
N THR A 141 -6.75 -24.05 40.65
CA THR A 141 -7.71 -23.31 39.82
C THR A 141 -8.10 -24.06 38.55
N TYR A 142 -7.14 -24.77 37.95
CA TYR A 142 -7.32 -25.53 36.72
C TYR A 142 -6.64 -26.88 36.90
N PRO A 143 -7.31 -27.88 37.50
CA PRO A 143 -6.72 -29.19 37.71
C PRO A 143 -6.38 -29.87 36.37
N PRO A 144 -5.26 -30.61 36.27
CA PRO A 144 -4.90 -31.29 35.03
C PRO A 144 -5.91 -32.37 34.66
N VAL A 145 -6.10 -32.59 33.36
CA VAL A 145 -6.89 -33.71 32.85
C VAL A 145 -6.14 -35.01 33.13
N VAL A 146 -6.86 -36.03 33.59
CA VAL A 146 -6.32 -37.37 33.83
C VAL A 146 -6.92 -38.33 32.81
N TYR A 147 -6.05 -39.01 32.07
CA TYR A 147 -6.40 -40.05 31.13
C TYR A 147 -5.96 -41.40 31.68
N SER A 148 -6.81 -42.40 31.58
CA SER A 148 -6.51 -43.74 32.10
C SER A 148 -6.94 -44.79 31.09
N ALA A 149 -6.15 -45.85 30.96
CA ALA A 149 -6.49 -46.97 30.09
C ALA A 149 -7.91 -47.50 30.39
N PRO A 150 -8.72 -47.83 29.35
CA PRO A 150 -8.38 -47.85 27.93
C PRO A 150 -8.56 -46.51 27.19
N ALA A 151 -9.04 -45.46 27.85
CA ALA A 151 -9.40 -44.17 27.24
C ALA A 151 -8.21 -43.20 27.18
N LEU A 152 -7.20 -43.53 26.36
CA LEU A 152 -6.02 -42.70 26.15
C LEU A 152 -6.24 -41.63 25.06
N PRO A 153 -5.58 -40.45 25.16
CA PRO A 153 -5.68 -39.40 24.15
C PRO A 153 -4.86 -39.73 22.89
N LEU A 154 -4.88 -38.83 21.90
CA LEU A 154 -3.97 -38.91 20.77
C LEU A 154 -2.54 -38.55 21.24
N GLY A 155 -1.59 -39.45 21.04
CA GLY A 155 -0.25 -39.33 21.64
C GLY A 155 0.60 -38.18 21.12
N ASP A 156 0.20 -37.52 20.04
CA ASP A 156 0.83 -36.35 19.44
C ASP A 156 0.22 -35.01 19.87
N ASN A 157 -0.91 -35.04 20.59
CA ASN A 157 -1.58 -33.85 21.10
C ASN A 157 -2.35 -34.14 22.39
N PHE A 158 -1.66 -34.02 23.53
CA PHE A 158 -2.29 -34.12 24.85
C PHE A 158 -1.66 -33.16 25.86
N ASN A 159 -2.42 -32.85 26.91
CA ASN A 159 -1.99 -32.17 28.12
C ASN A 159 -2.67 -32.84 29.32
N GLY A 160 -1.92 -33.15 30.36
CA GLY A 160 -2.41 -33.89 31.53
C GLY A 160 -1.54 -35.08 31.92
N ILE A 161 -2.09 -35.90 32.80
CA ILE A 161 -1.46 -37.10 33.35
C ILE A 161 -2.09 -38.32 32.68
N VAL A 162 -1.28 -39.19 32.09
CA VAL A 162 -1.72 -40.39 31.36
C VAL A 162 -1.27 -41.65 32.10
N HIS A 163 -2.23 -42.42 32.63
CA HIS A 163 -2.01 -43.74 33.19
C HIS A 163 -2.07 -44.79 32.09
N LEU A 164 -0.90 -45.14 31.56
CA LEU A 164 -0.74 -46.08 30.45
C LEU A 164 -1.25 -47.48 30.82
N HIS A 165 -1.07 -47.87 32.09
CA HIS A 165 -1.48 -49.18 32.61
C HIS A 165 -2.78 -49.12 33.43
N GLY A 166 -3.50 -48.01 33.39
CA GLY A 166 -4.70 -47.78 34.22
C GLY A 166 -4.36 -47.35 35.66
N ASP A 167 -5.40 -47.10 36.46
CA ASP A 167 -5.26 -46.57 37.81
C ASP A 167 -6.15 -47.32 38.83
N VAL A 168 -5.87 -47.10 40.12
CA VAL A 168 -6.56 -47.80 41.22
C VAL A 168 -8.05 -47.46 41.39
N ASN A 169 -8.57 -46.37 40.81
CA ASN A 169 -10.00 -46.02 40.91
C ASN A 169 -10.87 -46.91 40.00
N ALA A 170 -10.28 -47.47 38.94
CA ALA A 170 -10.95 -48.38 38.02
C ALA A 170 -10.20 -49.72 37.91
N PRO A 171 -10.21 -50.56 38.97
CA PRO A 171 -9.38 -51.76 39.06
C PRO A 171 -9.52 -52.69 37.84
N GLN A 172 -10.74 -52.85 37.34
CA GLN A 172 -11.06 -53.71 36.19
C GLN A 172 -10.38 -53.29 34.88
N ASN A 173 -9.91 -52.05 34.78
CA ASN A 173 -9.23 -51.53 33.60
C ASN A 173 -7.70 -51.54 33.76
N MET A 174 -7.18 -51.93 34.93
CA MET A 174 -5.74 -52.00 35.17
C MET A 174 -5.11 -53.10 34.32
N ILE A 175 -3.98 -52.78 33.70
CA ILE A 175 -3.17 -53.71 32.93
C ILE A 175 -2.22 -54.42 33.89
N LEU A 176 -2.55 -55.64 34.30
CA LEU A 176 -1.80 -56.42 35.29
C LEU A 176 -1.43 -57.83 34.81
N THR A 177 -2.24 -58.43 33.95
CA THR A 177 -2.05 -59.80 33.45
C THR A 177 -1.52 -59.82 32.02
N ASP A 178 -0.89 -60.92 31.62
CA ASP A 178 -0.45 -61.15 30.23
C ASP A 178 -1.57 -60.93 29.19
N THR A 179 -2.80 -61.29 29.54
CA THR A 179 -4.01 -61.07 28.73
C THR A 179 -4.35 -59.57 28.62
N ASP A 180 -4.21 -58.81 29.71
CA ASP A 180 -4.41 -57.36 29.69
C ASP A 180 -3.36 -56.67 28.82
N PHE A 181 -2.08 -57.05 28.95
CA PHE A 181 -0.99 -56.54 28.11
C PHE A 181 -1.24 -56.88 26.62
N GLY A 182 -1.64 -58.12 26.32
CA GLY A 182 -2.01 -58.54 24.96
C GLY A 182 -3.16 -57.71 24.38
N ASN A 183 -4.18 -57.41 25.19
CA ASN A 183 -5.31 -56.59 24.75
C ASN A 183 -4.91 -55.13 24.51
N ALA A 184 -4.16 -54.52 25.42
CA ALA A 184 -3.83 -53.11 25.38
C ALA A 184 -2.85 -52.73 24.26
N TYR A 185 -1.87 -53.60 23.98
CA TYR A 185 -0.80 -53.32 23.03
C TYR A 185 -0.99 -53.97 21.65
N LEU A 186 -1.66 -55.13 21.57
CA LEU A 186 -1.82 -55.88 20.32
C LEU A 186 -3.25 -55.84 19.79
N ASN A 187 -4.22 -56.37 20.55
CA ASN A 187 -5.60 -56.59 20.06
C ASN A 187 -6.35 -55.27 19.83
N GLN A 188 -6.54 -54.48 20.90
CA GLN A 188 -7.17 -53.17 20.82
C GLN A 188 -6.16 -52.08 20.49
N GLY A 189 -4.90 -52.27 20.90
CA GLY A 189 -3.75 -51.46 20.49
C GLY A 189 -3.77 -49.99 20.92
N PHE A 190 -4.59 -49.60 21.90
CA PHE A 190 -4.70 -48.21 22.34
C PHE A 190 -3.38 -47.69 22.96
N SER A 191 -2.69 -48.51 23.76
CA SER A 191 -1.40 -48.14 24.38
C SER A 191 -0.30 -48.01 23.32
N ARG A 192 -0.29 -48.92 22.33
CA ARG A 192 0.65 -48.87 21.20
C ARG A 192 0.46 -47.61 20.36
N ARG A 193 -0.78 -47.26 19.99
CA ARG A 193 -1.07 -46.07 19.17
C ARG A 193 -0.62 -44.78 19.88
N PHE A 194 -0.95 -44.66 21.16
CA PHE A 194 -0.53 -43.52 21.99
C PHE A 194 1.00 -43.37 22.03
N LEU A 195 1.73 -44.44 22.37
CA LEU A 195 3.20 -44.39 22.49
C LEU A 195 3.91 -44.07 21.18
N LEU A 196 3.44 -44.61 20.05
CA LEU A 196 4.07 -44.35 18.75
C LEU A 196 3.97 -42.87 18.37
N SER A 197 2.79 -42.27 18.49
CA SER A 197 2.60 -40.84 18.25
C SER A 197 3.43 -39.98 19.22
N LEU A 198 3.50 -40.39 20.49
CA LEU A 198 4.25 -39.67 21.52
C LEU A 198 5.74 -39.63 21.23
N PHE A 199 6.36 -40.77 20.95
CA PHE A 199 7.80 -40.85 20.68
C PHE A 199 8.22 -40.25 19.34
N GLN A 200 7.28 -40.06 18.40
CA GLN A 200 7.55 -39.37 17.13
C GLN A 200 7.53 -37.85 17.27
N ARG A 201 6.76 -37.32 18.23
CA ARG A 201 6.52 -35.88 18.37
C ARG A 201 7.36 -35.23 19.45
N TYR A 202 7.44 -35.87 20.62
CA TYR A 202 7.93 -35.24 21.84
C TYR A 202 9.33 -35.69 22.23
N THR A 203 10.04 -34.82 22.93
CA THR A 203 11.24 -35.20 23.67
C THR A 203 10.84 -35.85 24.99
N VAL A 204 11.34 -37.05 25.28
CA VAL A 204 10.91 -37.84 26.45
C VAL A 204 12.04 -37.97 27.48
N LEU A 205 11.73 -37.60 28.72
CA LEU A 205 12.61 -37.83 29.88
C LEU A 205 12.04 -38.95 30.75
N PHE A 206 12.73 -40.09 30.78
CA PHE A 206 12.41 -41.24 31.62
C PHE A 206 13.00 -41.08 33.02
N ILE A 207 12.14 -41.19 34.03
CA ILE A 207 12.51 -41.06 35.45
C ILE A 207 11.99 -42.27 36.23
N GLY A 208 12.89 -42.98 36.91
CA GLY A 208 12.53 -44.15 37.73
C GLY A 208 11.93 -45.32 36.93
N TYR A 209 12.17 -45.37 35.62
CA TYR A 209 11.64 -46.40 34.72
C TYR A 209 12.75 -47.39 34.35
N SER A 210 12.55 -48.68 34.62
CA SER A 210 13.57 -49.72 34.44
C SER A 210 13.66 -50.26 33.00
N TYR A 211 12.65 -49.98 32.17
CA TYR A 211 12.55 -50.49 30.79
C TYR A 211 12.32 -52.01 30.66
N ASP A 212 11.80 -52.64 31.71
CA ASP A 212 11.52 -54.09 31.75
C ASP A 212 10.25 -54.50 30.97
N ASP A 213 9.40 -53.54 30.59
CA ASP A 213 8.26 -53.80 29.70
C ASP A 213 8.77 -54.19 28.31
N ILE A 214 8.63 -55.48 28.00
CA ILE A 214 9.09 -56.10 26.74
C ILE A 214 8.50 -55.34 25.55
N ILE A 215 7.24 -54.90 25.63
CA ILE A 215 6.54 -54.30 24.50
C ILE A 215 7.06 -52.88 24.26
N ILE A 216 7.27 -52.08 25.30
CA ILE A 216 7.86 -50.74 25.18
C ILE A 216 9.30 -50.83 24.65
N ASN A 217 10.06 -51.85 25.08
CA ASN A 217 11.40 -52.13 24.55
C ASN A 217 11.39 -52.38 23.04
N TYR A 218 10.47 -53.22 22.55
CA TYR A 218 10.33 -53.45 21.10
C TYR A 218 9.83 -52.22 20.35
N LEU A 219 8.83 -51.51 20.87
CA LEU A 219 8.27 -50.31 20.22
C LEU A 219 9.32 -49.22 20.05
N THR A 220 10.15 -49.00 21.06
CA THR A 220 11.16 -47.94 21.02
C THR A 220 12.33 -48.23 20.11
N ARG A 221 12.67 -49.51 19.88
CA ARG A 221 13.62 -49.96 18.85
C ARG A 221 13.08 -49.87 17.42
N ALA A 222 11.76 -49.93 17.26
CA ALA A 222 11.11 -49.88 15.96
C ALA A 222 10.96 -48.45 15.39
N LEU A 223 11.34 -47.43 16.16
CA LEU A 223 11.29 -46.02 15.76
C LEU A 223 12.59 -45.59 15.06
N PRO A 224 12.51 -44.71 14.03
CA PRO A 224 13.65 -44.37 13.16
C PRO A 224 14.77 -43.58 13.85
N ASP A 225 14.50 -42.89 14.97
CA ASP A 225 15.46 -42.02 15.67
C ASP A 225 16.41 -42.80 16.62
N LEU A 226 17.20 -43.73 16.08
CA LEU A 226 18.14 -44.55 16.87
C LEU A 226 19.37 -43.77 17.39
N HIS A 227 19.51 -42.48 17.05
CA HIS A 227 20.65 -41.64 17.46
C HIS A 227 20.52 -41.07 18.89
N GLY A 228 19.36 -41.20 19.52
CA GLY A 228 19.17 -40.83 20.94
C GLY A 228 19.01 -39.34 21.21
N GLU A 229 18.65 -38.55 20.20
CA GLU A 229 18.58 -37.09 20.30
C GLU A 229 17.37 -36.58 21.11
N ASN A 230 16.28 -37.35 21.15
CA ASN A 230 15.00 -36.94 21.75
C ASN A 230 14.57 -37.77 22.96
N ARG A 231 15.38 -38.72 23.43
CA ARG A 231 15.00 -39.64 24.51
C ARG A 231 16.11 -39.70 25.55
N PHE A 232 15.77 -39.34 26.78
CA PHE A 232 16.72 -39.20 27.87
C PHE A 232 16.29 -40.05 29.06
N ILE A 233 17.23 -40.64 29.79
CA ILE A 233 16.93 -41.41 31.00
C ILE A 233 17.85 -41.04 32.15
N LEU A 234 17.28 -40.79 33.33
CA LEU A 234 18.06 -40.63 34.56
C LEU A 234 18.44 -42.00 35.11
N THR A 235 19.73 -42.32 35.12
CA THR A 235 20.21 -43.65 35.54
C THR A 235 21.52 -43.58 36.33
N GLY A 236 21.66 -44.46 37.32
CA GLY A 236 22.92 -44.68 38.03
C GLY A 236 23.73 -45.83 37.44
N GLU A 237 23.24 -46.49 36.39
CA GLU A 237 23.95 -47.60 35.72
C GLU A 237 25.04 -47.07 34.78
N ASP A 238 26.29 -47.43 35.04
CA ASP A 238 27.47 -47.09 34.21
C ASP A 238 27.58 -47.94 32.91
N SER A 239 26.48 -48.46 32.36
CA SER A 239 26.49 -49.26 31.12
C SER A 239 25.82 -48.52 29.94
N PRO A 240 26.53 -47.62 29.23
CA PRO A 240 26.00 -46.85 28.10
C PRO A 240 25.44 -47.72 26.96
N GLN A 241 26.00 -48.93 26.79
CA GLN A 241 25.66 -49.84 25.70
C GLN A 241 24.20 -50.34 25.74
N LYS A 242 23.59 -50.42 26.93
CA LYS A 242 22.18 -50.81 27.11
C LYS A 242 21.26 -49.76 26.50
N TRP A 243 21.50 -48.49 26.82
CA TRP A 243 20.65 -47.35 26.45
C TRP A 243 20.86 -46.92 25.00
N GLN A 244 22.10 -46.97 24.49
CA GLN A 244 22.39 -46.70 23.08
C GLN A 244 21.63 -47.63 22.13
N ARG A 245 21.48 -48.93 22.47
CA ARG A 245 20.69 -49.89 21.65
C ARG A 245 19.19 -49.59 21.62
N LEU A 246 18.70 -48.78 22.54
CA LEU A 246 17.30 -48.36 22.63
C LEU A 246 17.09 -46.96 22.02
N GLY A 247 18.15 -46.30 21.54
CA GLY A 247 18.11 -44.91 21.10
C GLY A 247 17.76 -43.96 22.25
N ILE A 248 18.33 -44.20 23.45
CA ILE A 248 18.12 -43.38 24.65
C ILE A 248 19.48 -42.90 25.17
N THR A 249 19.57 -41.61 25.47
CA THR A 249 20.75 -40.95 26.02
C THR A 249 20.70 -40.96 27.56
N PRO A 250 21.66 -41.62 28.25
CA PRO A 250 21.67 -41.67 29.71
C PRO A 250 22.20 -40.37 30.32
N ILE A 251 21.52 -39.89 31.36
CA ILE A 251 21.95 -38.81 32.27
C ILE A 251 22.43 -39.49 33.55
N CYS A 252 23.74 -39.63 33.66
CA CYS A 252 24.38 -40.43 34.69
C CYS A 252 24.56 -39.64 35.99
N TYR A 253 24.14 -40.24 37.11
CA TYR A 253 24.49 -39.82 38.46
C TYR A 253 25.28 -40.93 39.16
N GLN A 254 25.96 -40.62 40.27
CA GLN A 254 26.74 -41.62 40.99
C GLN A 254 25.83 -42.73 41.56
N TYR A 255 26.09 -43.99 41.20
CA TYR A 255 25.30 -45.15 41.66
C TYR A 255 25.15 -45.17 43.19
N GLY A 256 23.92 -45.29 43.68
CA GLY A 256 23.60 -45.29 45.11
C GLY A 256 23.52 -43.91 45.77
N ASN A 257 23.90 -42.82 45.06
CA ASN A 257 23.81 -41.45 45.55
C ASN A 257 22.50 -40.78 45.08
N TYR A 258 21.37 -41.25 45.62
CA TYR A 258 20.05 -40.71 45.30
C TYR A 258 19.84 -39.26 45.78
N GLU A 259 20.63 -38.80 46.74
CA GLU A 259 20.64 -37.41 47.21
C GLU A 259 21.23 -36.48 46.13
N GLN A 260 22.33 -36.87 45.49
CA GLN A 260 22.88 -36.15 44.34
C GLN A 260 21.86 -36.06 43.20
N LEU A 261 21.20 -37.17 42.86
CA LEU A 261 20.13 -37.18 41.85
C LEU A 261 19.01 -36.20 42.23
N TYR A 262 18.59 -36.21 43.49
CA TYR A 262 17.52 -35.35 43.98
C TYR A 262 17.87 -33.87 43.88
N ASN A 263 19.08 -33.49 44.33
CA ASN A 263 19.56 -32.12 44.29
C ASN A 263 19.79 -31.65 42.84
N ALA A 264 20.43 -32.48 42.02
CA ALA A 264 20.69 -32.17 40.61
C ALA A 264 19.39 -32.00 39.81
N PHE A 265 18.41 -32.89 39.99
CA PHE A 265 17.11 -32.76 39.34
C PHE A 265 16.31 -31.56 39.90
N GLY A 266 16.40 -31.29 41.21
CA GLY A 266 15.80 -30.10 41.83
C GLY A 266 16.36 -28.78 41.25
N ALA A 267 17.68 -28.69 41.13
CA ALA A 267 18.35 -27.54 40.52
C ALA A 267 18.07 -27.41 39.02
N PHE A 268 17.97 -28.53 38.30
CA PHE A 268 17.48 -28.56 36.92
C PHE A 268 16.06 -27.98 36.82
N VAL A 269 15.13 -28.43 37.66
CA VAL A 269 13.75 -27.93 37.70
C VAL A 269 13.72 -26.44 38.05
N GLU A 270 14.49 -25.99 39.04
CA GLU A 270 14.53 -24.57 39.40
C GLU A 270 15.05 -23.71 38.25
N ARG A 271 16.13 -24.13 37.58
CA ARG A 271 16.70 -23.40 36.43
C ARG A 271 15.74 -23.39 35.24
N ALA A 272 15.10 -24.52 34.97
CA ALA A 272 14.12 -24.69 33.90
C ALA A 272 12.87 -23.79 34.09
N THR A 273 12.45 -23.58 35.34
CA THR A 273 11.18 -22.91 35.70
C THR A 273 11.36 -21.51 36.30
N ARG A 274 12.54 -20.89 36.12
CA ARG A 274 12.81 -19.55 36.66
C ARG A 274 11.81 -18.53 36.11
N THR A 275 11.12 -17.84 37.01
CA THR A 275 10.22 -16.75 36.65
C THR A 275 10.98 -15.54 36.11
N ARG A 276 10.28 -14.68 35.38
CA ARG A 276 10.83 -13.42 34.83
C ARG A 276 11.51 -12.54 35.90
N SER A 277 10.91 -12.44 37.09
CA SER A 277 11.46 -11.67 38.22
C SER A 277 12.80 -12.24 38.70
N LYS A 278 12.90 -13.56 38.83
CA LYS A 278 14.16 -14.24 39.21
C LYS A 278 15.23 -14.12 38.11
N TRP A 279 14.82 -14.12 36.84
CA TRP A 279 15.74 -13.82 35.74
C TRP A 279 16.27 -12.40 35.80
N ASN A 280 15.43 -11.39 36.08
CA ASN A 280 15.88 -10.01 36.25
C ASN A 280 16.86 -9.86 37.43
N GLU A 281 16.64 -10.54 38.55
CA GLU A 281 17.60 -10.57 39.67
C GLU A 281 18.92 -11.23 39.25
N ARG A 282 18.87 -12.34 38.50
CA ARG A 282 20.08 -13.02 38.00
C ARG A 282 20.82 -12.16 36.98
N PHE A 283 20.13 -11.43 36.11
CA PHE A 283 20.74 -10.50 35.16
C PHE A 283 21.56 -9.42 35.87
N LYS A 284 21.13 -8.89 37.01
CA LYS A 284 21.97 -7.95 37.78
C LYS A 284 23.33 -8.53 38.16
N SER A 285 23.42 -9.84 38.39
CA SER A 285 24.70 -10.52 38.67
C SER A 285 25.46 -10.92 37.41
N LEU A 286 24.78 -11.25 36.31
CA LEU A 286 25.41 -11.67 35.05
C LEU A 286 25.92 -10.47 34.22
N CYS A 287 25.24 -9.33 34.32
CA CYS A 287 25.52 -8.12 33.55
C CYS A 287 26.58 -7.22 34.20
N SER A 288 27.10 -7.56 35.39
CA SER A 288 28.03 -6.70 36.13
C SER A 288 29.41 -6.60 35.49
N CYS A 289 29.82 -7.61 34.73
CA CYS A 289 31.06 -7.62 33.94
C CYS A 289 30.98 -8.73 32.89
N ILE A 290 31.79 -8.65 31.82
CA ILE A 290 31.91 -9.73 30.85
C ILE A 290 32.46 -10.98 31.54
N PRO A 291 31.80 -12.15 31.43
CA PRO A 291 32.28 -13.36 32.08
C PRO A 291 33.57 -13.88 31.41
N ALA A 292 34.44 -14.53 32.19
CA ALA A 292 35.59 -15.22 31.64
C ALA A 292 35.14 -16.37 30.72
N ASN A 293 35.86 -16.60 29.62
CA ASN A 293 35.60 -17.73 28.72
C ASN A 293 35.58 -19.05 29.52
N ASP A 294 34.65 -19.92 29.15
CA ASP A 294 34.41 -21.23 29.78
C ASP A 294 33.94 -21.21 31.25
N SER A 295 33.53 -20.06 31.79
CA SER A 295 32.84 -19.97 33.10
C SER A 295 31.38 -20.41 33.03
N GLU A 296 30.79 -20.74 34.19
CA GLU A 296 29.36 -21.08 34.27
C GLU A 296 28.48 -19.91 33.80
N GLU A 297 28.87 -18.68 34.15
CA GLU A 297 28.22 -17.44 33.74
C GLU A 297 28.28 -17.23 32.22
N TYR A 298 29.43 -17.53 31.59
CA TYR A 298 29.56 -17.46 30.13
C TYR A 298 28.54 -18.36 29.42
N PHE A 299 28.44 -19.63 29.83
CA PHE A 299 27.47 -20.55 29.24
C PHE A 299 26.02 -20.13 29.52
N GLU A 300 25.75 -19.55 30.69
CA GLU A 300 24.44 -19.02 31.03
C GLU A 300 24.05 -17.83 30.14
N ILE A 301 24.98 -16.93 29.82
CA ILE A 301 24.74 -15.81 28.89
C ILE A 301 24.49 -16.31 27.46
N ILE A 302 25.29 -17.25 26.96
CA ILE A 302 25.06 -17.82 25.61
C ILE A 302 23.66 -18.47 25.53
N GLN A 303 23.26 -19.21 26.56
CA GLN A 303 21.92 -19.80 26.63
C GLN A 303 20.80 -18.74 26.62
N VAL A 304 21.02 -17.61 27.30
CA VAL A 304 20.08 -16.49 27.34
C VAL A 304 19.98 -15.81 25.97
N LEU A 305 21.10 -15.61 25.29
CA LEU A 305 21.16 -15.04 23.93
C LEU A 305 20.53 -15.95 22.87
N ASP A 306 20.57 -17.27 23.06
CA ASP A 306 19.87 -18.24 22.21
C ASP A 306 18.35 -18.29 22.46
N ASN A 307 17.84 -17.70 23.55
CA ASN A 307 16.42 -17.74 23.91
C ASN A 307 15.65 -16.47 23.50
N ASP A 308 14.70 -16.60 22.57
CA ASP A 308 13.90 -15.49 22.01
C ASP A 308 13.16 -14.65 23.05
N LYS A 309 12.78 -15.24 24.20
CA LYS A 309 12.03 -14.54 25.25
C LYS A 309 12.92 -13.83 26.26
N LEU A 310 14.14 -14.34 26.47
CA LEU A 310 15.05 -13.86 27.50
C LEU A 310 16.06 -12.84 26.96
N PHE A 311 16.52 -13.00 25.72
CA PHE A 311 17.53 -12.11 25.16
C PHE A 311 17.13 -10.62 25.14
N PRO A 312 15.87 -10.21 24.83
CA PRO A 312 15.53 -8.78 24.83
C PRO A 312 15.56 -8.19 26.25
N GLN A 313 15.28 -9.03 27.26
CA GLN A 313 15.32 -8.62 28.67
C GLN A 313 16.75 -8.53 29.16
N PHE A 314 17.63 -9.43 28.71
CA PHE A 314 19.06 -9.37 28.97
C PHE A 314 19.67 -8.10 28.38
N LEU A 315 19.35 -7.75 27.13
CA LEU A 315 19.83 -6.53 26.47
C LEU A 315 19.47 -5.25 27.26
N LYS A 316 18.29 -5.18 27.86
CA LYS A 316 17.89 -4.04 28.72
C LYS A 316 18.75 -3.86 29.97
N ASN A 317 19.51 -4.88 30.40
CA ASN A 317 20.33 -4.84 31.61
C ASN A 317 21.83 -4.69 31.33
N ILE A 318 22.25 -4.70 30.05
CA ILE A 318 23.65 -4.47 29.65
C ILE A 318 23.79 -3.12 28.95
N GLN A 319 24.88 -2.42 29.23
CA GLN A 319 25.21 -1.11 28.67
C GLN A 319 26.72 -1.01 28.46
N GLY A 320 27.15 -0.18 27.52
CA GLY A 320 28.56 0.15 27.29
C GLY A 320 29.26 -0.68 26.21
N GLU A 321 30.40 -0.15 25.75
CA GLU A 321 31.14 -0.67 24.58
C GLU A 321 31.67 -2.10 24.74
N GLU A 322 32.05 -2.49 25.97
CA GLU A 322 32.60 -3.82 26.24
C GLU A 322 31.59 -4.91 25.83
N TRP A 323 30.31 -4.72 26.14
CA TRP A 323 29.24 -5.66 25.76
C TRP A 323 29.00 -5.69 24.25
N ALA A 324 29.14 -4.56 23.57
CA ALA A 324 29.02 -4.52 22.11
C ALA A 324 30.15 -5.30 21.43
N TYR A 325 31.39 -5.18 21.91
CA TYR A 325 32.50 -6.02 21.45
C TYR A 325 32.27 -7.51 21.73
N PHE A 326 31.77 -7.85 22.93
CA PHE A 326 31.43 -9.23 23.26
C PHE A 326 30.40 -9.83 22.30
N LEU A 327 29.33 -9.10 21.97
CA LEU A 327 28.31 -9.58 21.03
C LEU A 327 28.84 -9.69 19.58
N ASP A 328 29.73 -8.78 19.17
CA ASP A 328 30.38 -8.82 17.86
C ASP A 328 31.35 -10.01 17.73
N GLU A 329 32.15 -10.31 18.75
CA GLU A 329 33.03 -11.50 18.79
C GLU A 329 32.25 -12.82 18.60
N HIS A 330 30.98 -12.85 19.01
CA HIS A 330 30.09 -13.99 18.84
C HIS A 330 29.30 -13.97 17.50
N ASN A 331 29.62 -13.02 16.60
CA ASN A 331 28.95 -12.79 15.31
C ASN A 331 27.44 -12.51 15.41
N LEU A 332 26.97 -11.94 16.53
CA LEU A 332 25.54 -11.64 16.71
C LEU A 332 25.14 -10.31 16.06
N LEU A 333 26.10 -9.39 15.87
CA LEU A 333 25.87 -8.10 15.21
C LEU A 333 26.24 -8.11 13.72
N ALA A 334 26.76 -9.24 13.20
CA ALA A 334 27.35 -9.32 11.87
C ALA A 334 26.38 -8.92 10.75
N ASN A 335 25.09 -9.26 10.87
CA ASN A 335 24.07 -8.91 9.88
C ASN A 335 23.84 -7.40 9.76
N LEU A 336 24.02 -6.64 10.84
CA LEU A 336 23.85 -5.18 10.84
C LEU A 336 24.94 -4.48 9.99
N PHE A 337 26.10 -5.14 9.88
CA PHE A 337 27.27 -4.67 9.15
C PHE A 337 27.51 -5.46 7.85
N GLN A 338 26.44 -6.05 7.29
CA GLN A 338 26.44 -6.70 5.98
C GLN A 338 25.29 -6.17 5.11
N GLU A 339 25.62 -5.57 3.98
CA GLU A 339 24.66 -4.86 3.11
C GLU A 339 23.58 -5.76 2.47
N GLU A 340 23.90 -7.01 2.17
CA GLU A 340 22.97 -7.98 1.56
C GLU A 340 22.39 -8.98 2.58
N ALA A 341 22.59 -8.76 3.89
CA ALA A 341 22.06 -9.66 4.91
C ALA A 341 20.54 -9.52 5.05
N SER A 342 19.84 -10.64 5.16
CA SER A 342 18.41 -10.63 5.50
C SER A 342 18.25 -10.43 7.00
N LEU A 343 17.81 -9.24 7.42
CA LEU A 343 17.55 -8.95 8.83
C LEU A 343 16.31 -9.70 9.34
N ASN A 344 16.42 -10.29 10.53
CA ASN A 344 15.32 -10.88 11.27
C ASN A 344 14.95 -10.01 12.48
N GLU A 345 13.87 -10.35 13.19
CA GLU A 345 13.41 -9.60 14.37
C GLU A 345 14.49 -9.40 15.45
N ARG A 346 15.40 -10.37 15.64
CA ARG A 346 16.49 -10.24 16.61
C ARG A 346 17.48 -9.16 16.19
N ASP A 347 17.80 -9.07 14.90
CA ASP A 347 18.72 -8.07 14.37
C ASP A 347 18.19 -6.65 14.66
N PHE A 348 16.89 -6.42 14.52
CA PHE A 348 16.26 -5.14 14.89
C PHE A 348 16.37 -4.83 16.39
N VAL A 349 16.18 -5.82 17.27
CA VAL A 349 16.35 -5.63 18.72
C VAL A 349 17.79 -5.32 19.09
N PHE A 350 18.77 -5.98 18.47
CA PHE A 350 20.19 -5.66 18.64
C PHE A 350 20.52 -4.26 18.13
N MET A 351 19.94 -3.86 17.00
CA MET A 351 20.12 -2.53 16.43
C MET A 351 19.61 -1.45 17.37
N ASP A 352 18.36 -1.55 17.85
CA ASP A 352 17.78 -0.55 18.77
C ASP A 352 18.60 -0.49 20.08
N TRP A 353 18.99 -1.63 20.65
CA TRP A 353 19.86 -1.67 21.84
C TRP A 353 21.22 -1.01 21.60
N LEU A 354 21.88 -1.32 20.47
CA LEU A 354 23.20 -0.77 20.17
C LEU A 354 23.14 0.76 20.07
N LEU A 355 22.12 1.29 19.39
CA LEU A 355 21.90 2.73 19.24
C LEU A 355 21.58 3.39 20.58
N ASP A 356 20.59 2.89 21.31
CA ASP A 356 20.06 3.56 22.50
C ASP A 356 20.96 3.40 23.74
N GLN A 357 21.75 2.32 23.86
CA GLN A 357 22.51 1.99 25.08
C GLN A 357 24.04 2.08 24.93
N CYS A 358 24.57 2.11 23.71
CA CYS A 358 26.01 2.05 23.48
C CYS A 358 26.56 3.23 22.68
N VAL A 359 25.75 3.90 21.85
CA VAL A 359 26.19 5.05 21.06
C VAL A 359 26.13 6.32 21.89
N THR A 360 27.30 6.91 22.12
CA THR A 360 27.46 8.21 22.77
C THR A 360 28.44 9.07 21.97
N ASP A 361 28.42 10.38 22.23
CA ASP A 361 29.27 11.37 21.56
C ASP A 361 30.78 11.03 21.64
N GLU A 362 31.23 10.63 22.84
CA GLU A 362 32.64 10.39 23.16
C GLU A 362 33.18 9.01 22.72
N ASN A 363 32.32 8.09 22.28
CA ASN A 363 32.70 6.69 22.07
C ASN A 363 33.06 6.38 20.59
N ASN A 364 34.17 5.67 20.39
CA ASN A 364 34.62 5.19 19.07
C ASN A 364 34.06 3.82 18.68
N LEU A 365 33.13 3.26 19.46
CA LEU A 365 32.54 1.94 19.26
C LEU A 365 32.09 1.67 17.82
N LEU A 366 31.30 2.57 17.23
CA LEU A 366 30.86 2.40 15.84
C LEU A 366 32.04 2.38 14.88
N SER A 367 33.03 3.26 15.07
CA SER A 367 34.23 3.25 14.24
C SER A 367 35.00 1.93 14.37
N ALA A 368 35.07 1.34 15.57
CA ALA A 368 35.71 0.06 15.80
C ALA A 368 34.94 -1.10 15.14
N LEU A 369 33.62 -1.17 15.32
CA LEU A 369 32.76 -2.18 14.71
C LEU A 369 32.82 -2.13 13.17
N LEU A 370 32.92 -0.93 12.59
CA LEU A 370 33.02 -0.73 11.15
C LEU A 370 34.39 -1.06 10.56
N THR A 371 35.43 -1.27 11.38
CA THR A 371 36.76 -1.71 10.91
C THR A 371 36.91 -3.24 10.84
N HIS A 372 35.90 -4.00 11.26
CA HIS A 372 35.86 -5.45 11.17
C HIS A 372 35.67 -5.91 9.69
N PRO A 373 35.96 -7.18 9.30
CA PRO A 373 36.01 -7.64 7.89
C PRO A 373 34.69 -7.52 7.09
N PHE A 374 33.61 -7.09 7.72
CA PHE A 374 32.30 -6.83 7.12
C PHE A 374 32.11 -5.31 7.02
N SER A 375 32.74 -4.69 6.03
CA SER A 375 32.83 -3.22 5.91
C SER A 375 31.63 -2.57 5.21
N ASN A 376 30.50 -3.28 5.06
CA ASN A 376 29.33 -2.79 4.32
C ASN A 376 28.07 -2.80 5.19
N ILE A 377 27.69 -1.63 5.69
CA ILE A 377 26.55 -1.44 6.61
C ILE A 377 25.23 -1.70 5.90
N HIS A 378 24.32 -2.41 6.58
CA HIS A 378 22.96 -2.68 6.09
C HIS A 378 22.14 -1.38 5.97
N PRO A 379 21.39 -1.13 4.87
CA PRO A 379 20.62 0.10 4.68
C PRO A 379 19.68 0.44 5.85
N GLU A 380 18.96 -0.56 6.36
CA GLU A 380 18.06 -0.42 7.52
C GLU A 380 18.76 0.13 8.77
N PHE A 381 20.00 -0.29 9.04
CA PHE A 381 20.78 0.20 10.16
C PHE A 381 21.06 1.70 10.00
N ILE A 382 21.32 2.15 8.77
CA ILE A 382 21.61 3.55 8.47
C ILE A 382 20.38 4.42 8.72
N GLU A 383 19.21 3.98 8.26
CA GLU A 383 17.96 4.71 8.47
C GLU A 383 17.60 4.83 9.95
N LYS A 384 17.71 3.72 10.70
CA LYS A 384 17.51 3.70 12.16
C LYS A 384 18.54 4.55 12.90
N PHE A 385 19.80 4.51 12.49
CA PHE A 385 20.86 5.34 13.05
C PHE A 385 20.59 6.84 12.83
N CYS A 386 20.18 7.23 11.62
CA CYS A 386 19.82 8.62 11.32
C CYS A 386 18.56 9.06 12.10
N SER A 387 17.58 8.16 12.26
CA SER A 387 16.40 8.42 13.09
C SER A 387 16.77 8.59 14.57
N PHE A 388 17.73 7.81 15.08
CA PHE A 388 18.31 8.00 16.41
C PHE A 388 18.95 9.38 16.55
N ILE A 389 19.70 9.84 15.55
CA ILE A 389 20.25 11.21 15.53
C ILE A 389 19.14 12.25 15.63
N CYS A 390 18.06 12.14 14.84
CA CYS A 390 16.96 13.11 14.91
C CYS A 390 16.28 13.12 16.29
N ARG A 391 16.05 11.95 16.90
CA ARG A 391 15.41 11.84 18.23
C ARG A 391 16.29 12.38 19.36
N HIS A 392 17.59 12.08 19.34
CA HIS A 392 18.54 12.45 20.41
C HIS A 392 19.41 13.65 20.04
N HIS A 393 18.98 14.47 19.07
CA HIS A 393 19.81 15.56 18.58
C HIS A 393 20.20 16.53 19.70
N THR A 394 19.35 16.78 20.69
CA THR A 394 19.65 17.65 21.85
C THR A 394 20.89 17.20 22.61
N ASP A 395 21.08 15.90 22.77
CA ASP A 395 22.14 15.29 23.60
C ASP A 395 23.45 15.06 22.84
N LEU A 396 23.41 15.08 21.50
CA LEU A 396 24.57 14.83 20.63
C LEU A 396 25.26 16.14 20.21
N SER A 397 26.60 16.15 20.16
CA SER A 397 27.34 17.29 19.59
C SER A 397 27.12 17.44 18.08
N ALA A 398 27.27 18.67 17.61
CA ALA A 398 27.26 18.98 16.18
C ALA A 398 28.34 18.20 15.41
N ASN A 399 29.53 17.98 15.99
CA ASN A 399 30.61 17.22 15.35
C ASN A 399 30.22 15.74 15.14
N PHE A 400 29.58 15.13 16.13
CA PHE A 400 29.08 13.76 16.01
C PHE A 400 28.07 13.63 14.86
N ILE A 401 27.08 14.53 14.82
CA ILE A 401 26.04 14.55 13.80
C ILE A 401 26.67 14.78 12.42
N GLU A 402 27.54 15.78 12.29
CA GLU A 402 28.22 16.11 11.02
C GLU A 402 29.01 14.92 10.49
N ARG A 403 29.82 14.28 11.35
CA ARG A 403 30.64 13.11 11.00
C ARG A 403 29.80 11.98 10.43
N TRP A 404 28.75 11.57 11.13
CA TRP A 404 28.01 10.36 10.77
C TRP A 404 26.98 10.59 9.67
N VAL A 405 26.24 11.69 9.69
CA VAL A 405 25.30 12.01 8.61
C VAL A 405 26.06 12.25 7.29
N THR A 406 27.26 12.84 7.34
CA THR A 406 28.12 12.93 6.15
C THR A 406 28.62 11.57 5.67
N PHE A 407 29.02 10.68 6.59
CA PHE A 407 29.45 9.32 6.26
C PHE A 407 28.34 8.50 5.59
N PHE A 408 27.10 8.66 6.06
CA PHE A 408 25.93 7.97 5.52
C PHE A 408 25.25 8.67 4.34
N TYR A 409 25.69 9.87 3.99
CA TYR A 409 24.99 10.76 3.07
C TYR A 409 24.51 10.06 1.80
N THR A 410 25.35 9.27 1.12
CA THR A 410 24.97 8.63 -0.16
C THR A 410 23.93 7.52 -0.01
N LYS A 411 23.82 6.91 1.18
CA LYS A 411 22.93 5.78 1.47
C LYS A 411 21.58 6.19 2.03
N ILE A 412 21.41 7.44 2.46
CA ILE A 412 20.13 7.98 2.95
C ILE A 412 19.19 8.25 1.76
N SER A 413 18.15 7.45 1.57
CA SER A 413 17.17 7.63 0.48
C SER A 413 15.77 7.99 0.94
N ASP A 414 15.41 7.68 2.19
CA ASP A 414 14.08 8.00 2.68
C ASP A 414 13.85 9.52 2.71
N THR A 415 12.78 9.93 2.04
CA THR A 415 12.47 11.33 1.77
C THR A 415 12.07 12.09 3.03
N PHE A 416 11.40 11.45 3.98
CA PHE A 416 10.96 12.09 5.23
C PHE A 416 12.09 12.16 6.24
N LEU A 417 12.90 11.11 6.34
CA LEU A 417 14.13 11.12 7.12
C LEU A 417 15.07 12.24 6.67
N ILE A 418 15.16 12.49 5.36
CA ILE A 418 15.91 13.64 4.84
C ILE A 418 15.32 14.95 5.36
N CYS A 419 13.99 15.10 5.42
CA CYS A 419 13.36 16.30 5.98
C CYS A 419 13.69 16.51 7.46
N ASP A 420 13.53 15.46 8.27
CA ASP A 420 13.83 15.50 9.71
C ASP A 420 15.32 15.80 9.96
N LEU A 421 16.20 15.22 9.14
CA LEU A 421 17.63 15.50 9.21
C LEU A 421 17.95 16.93 8.79
N VAL A 422 17.28 17.50 7.77
CA VAL A 422 17.48 18.90 7.35
C VAL A 422 17.16 19.85 8.50
N GLU A 423 16.05 19.63 9.19
CA GLU A 423 15.69 20.40 10.40
C GLU A 423 16.76 20.21 11.48
N THR A 424 17.05 18.97 11.86
CA THR A 424 18.01 18.60 12.91
C THR A 424 19.39 19.24 12.71
N VAL A 425 19.94 19.16 11.49
CA VAL A 425 21.28 19.69 11.22
C VAL A 425 21.30 21.21 11.14
N ILE A 426 20.20 21.85 10.71
CA ILE A 426 20.09 23.32 10.69
C ILE A 426 19.98 23.87 12.11
N GLU A 427 19.23 23.22 12.99
CA GLU A 427 19.16 23.57 14.42
C GLU A 427 20.52 23.47 15.11
N LYS A 428 21.37 22.54 14.67
CA LYS A 428 22.76 22.37 15.11
C LYS A 428 23.77 23.26 14.38
N GLU A 429 23.29 24.24 13.60
CA GLU A 429 24.11 25.19 12.83
C GLU A 429 25.01 24.53 11.75
N LEU A 430 24.72 23.29 11.34
CA LEU A 430 25.42 22.54 10.29
C LEU A 430 24.84 22.84 8.89
N PHE A 431 24.81 24.12 8.52
CA PHE A 431 24.05 24.62 7.35
C PHE A 431 24.46 24.00 6.01
N HIS A 432 25.75 23.73 5.80
CA HIS A 432 26.23 23.12 4.55
C HIS A 432 25.70 21.68 4.39
N LEU A 433 25.61 20.93 5.48
CA LEU A 433 25.06 19.58 5.47
C LEU A 433 23.53 19.62 5.28
N GLY A 434 22.84 20.57 5.92
CA GLY A 434 21.41 20.81 5.72
C GLY A 434 21.08 21.12 4.26
N TRP A 435 21.87 21.96 3.61
CA TRP A 435 21.71 22.23 2.18
C TRP A 435 21.97 20.98 1.31
N LYS A 436 23.02 20.19 1.61
CA LYS A 436 23.27 18.93 0.88
C LYS A 436 22.11 17.94 1.00
N LEU A 437 21.54 17.78 2.19
CA LEU A 437 20.38 16.92 2.39
C LEU A 437 19.15 17.46 1.65
N PHE A 438 18.91 18.76 1.73
CA PHE A 438 17.80 19.40 1.01
C PHE A 438 17.92 19.24 -0.51
N LEU A 439 19.14 19.27 -1.07
CA LEU A 439 19.38 18.98 -2.50
C LEU A 439 18.88 17.59 -2.93
N LYS A 440 18.91 16.60 -2.04
CA LYS A 440 18.35 15.28 -2.35
C LYS A 440 16.84 15.35 -2.62
N LEU A 441 16.13 16.24 -1.95
CA LEU A 441 14.69 16.48 -2.18
C LEU A 441 14.40 17.12 -3.54
N LEU A 442 15.39 17.85 -4.08
CA LEU A 442 15.34 18.52 -5.38
C LEU A 442 15.88 17.65 -6.54
N THR A 443 16.17 16.38 -6.29
CA THR A 443 16.64 15.47 -7.33
C THR A 443 15.47 15.08 -8.26
N PRO A 444 15.59 15.26 -9.59
CA PRO A 444 14.51 14.97 -10.52
C PRO A 444 14.26 13.46 -10.65
N THR A 445 12.99 13.10 -10.78
CA THR A 445 12.51 11.75 -11.10
C THR A 445 11.82 11.77 -12.46
N TYR A 446 12.11 10.77 -13.28
CA TYR A 446 11.65 10.68 -14.66
C TYR A 446 10.63 9.56 -14.79
N ARG A 447 9.43 9.87 -15.29
CA ARG A 447 8.35 8.90 -15.52
C ARG A 447 7.80 9.05 -16.94
N ILE A 448 7.52 7.92 -17.58
CA ILE A 448 6.85 7.91 -18.87
C ILE A 448 5.35 7.85 -18.62
N LYS A 449 4.59 8.79 -19.19
CA LYS A 449 3.12 8.82 -19.16
C LYS A 449 2.55 8.79 -20.57
N GLU A 450 1.36 8.19 -20.73
CA GLU A 450 0.63 8.27 -21.99
C GLU A 450 0.11 9.71 -22.17
N ASN A 451 0.31 10.26 -23.36
CA ASN A 451 -0.05 11.63 -23.71
C ASN A 451 -1.27 11.63 -24.64
N THR A 452 -2.06 12.70 -24.59
CA THR A 452 -3.25 12.85 -25.44
C THR A 452 -2.91 13.22 -26.89
N ASP A 453 -1.65 13.54 -27.21
CA ASP A 453 -1.17 13.80 -28.57
C ASP A 453 -0.94 12.46 -29.33
N PRO A 454 -1.70 12.17 -30.39
CA PRO A 454 -1.54 10.94 -31.18
C PRO A 454 -0.14 10.80 -31.81
N LYS A 455 0.58 11.91 -32.05
CA LYS A 455 1.93 11.89 -32.63
C LYS A 455 3.02 11.53 -31.62
N HIS A 456 2.77 11.74 -30.33
CA HIS A 456 3.71 11.48 -29.23
C HIS A 456 2.99 10.74 -28.10
N ARG A 457 2.49 9.54 -28.41
CA ARG A 457 1.69 8.70 -27.50
C ARG A 457 2.28 8.55 -26.10
N TYR A 458 3.61 8.55 -25.97
CA TYR A 458 4.28 8.55 -24.68
C TYR A 458 5.08 9.84 -24.48
N GLY A 459 4.98 10.41 -23.29
CA GLY A 459 5.71 11.60 -22.90
C GLY A 459 6.47 11.49 -21.59
N LEU A 460 7.56 12.25 -21.51
CA LEU A 460 8.39 12.33 -20.32
C LEU A 460 7.78 13.32 -19.33
N ASN A 461 7.31 12.80 -18.20
CA ASN A 461 6.91 13.59 -17.06
C ASN A 461 8.07 13.66 -16.07
N VAL A 462 8.44 14.87 -15.66
CA VAL A 462 9.50 15.12 -14.68
C VAL A 462 8.82 15.58 -13.40
N SER A 463 9.03 14.85 -12.31
CA SER A 463 8.57 15.21 -10.97
C SER A 463 9.77 15.30 -10.03
N PHE A 464 9.67 16.13 -9.00
CA PHE A 464 10.60 16.06 -7.86
C PHE A 464 10.07 15.02 -6.86
N THR A 465 10.74 14.81 -5.72
CA THR A 465 10.38 13.80 -4.69
C THR A 465 8.88 13.74 -4.36
N HIS A 466 8.40 12.65 -3.73
CA HIS A 466 6.98 12.41 -3.38
C HIS A 466 6.35 13.40 -2.37
N ILE A 467 7.02 14.53 -2.10
CA ILE A 467 6.59 15.57 -1.17
C ILE A 467 5.69 16.58 -1.90
N GLU A 468 4.65 17.07 -1.22
CA GLU A 468 3.83 18.17 -1.72
C GLU A 468 4.64 19.47 -1.90
N LYS A 469 4.39 20.19 -3.01
CA LYS A 469 5.10 21.44 -3.34
C LYS A 469 5.04 22.50 -2.23
N ALA A 470 3.92 22.56 -1.51
CA ALA A 470 3.72 23.46 -0.38
C ALA A 470 4.73 23.16 0.74
N PHE A 471 4.96 21.89 1.05
CA PHE A 471 5.88 21.47 2.10
C PHE A 471 7.35 21.78 1.76
N LEU A 472 7.78 21.55 0.51
CA LEU A 472 9.14 21.95 0.07
C LEU A 472 9.37 23.47 0.21
N THR A 473 8.35 24.24 -0.14
CA THR A 473 8.38 25.71 -0.04
C THR A 473 8.40 26.16 1.43
N GLU A 474 7.62 25.51 2.28
CA GLU A 474 7.58 25.74 3.73
C GLU A 474 8.94 25.41 4.38
N MET A 475 9.54 24.27 4.06
CA MET A 475 10.87 23.89 4.56
C MET A 475 11.94 24.91 4.19
N TRP A 476 11.96 25.34 2.91
CA TRP A 476 12.88 26.38 2.46
C TRP A 476 12.71 27.67 3.27
N ASN A 477 11.46 28.14 3.39
CA ASN A 477 11.14 29.40 4.07
C ASN A 477 11.36 29.34 5.60
N SER A 478 11.20 28.17 6.21
CA SER A 478 11.27 28.01 7.67
C SER A 478 12.72 27.85 8.16
N TYR A 479 13.54 27.08 7.44
CA TYR A 479 14.85 26.65 7.92
C TYR A 479 16.03 27.22 7.11
N LEU A 480 15.94 27.23 5.78
CA LEU A 480 17.08 27.55 4.92
C LEU A 480 17.18 29.04 4.59
N VAL A 481 16.08 29.70 4.21
CA VAL A 481 16.10 31.10 3.72
C VAL A 481 16.73 32.08 4.71
N LYS A 482 16.58 31.83 6.03
CA LYS A 482 17.18 32.64 7.10
C LYS A 482 18.71 32.68 7.02
N ASN A 483 19.31 31.63 6.46
CA ASN A 483 20.75 31.43 6.33
C ASN A 483 21.22 31.45 4.86
N ILE A 484 20.43 32.08 3.97
CA ILE A 484 20.69 32.14 2.52
C ILE A 484 22.10 32.60 2.16
N HIS A 485 22.69 33.48 2.98
CA HIS A 485 24.05 34.01 2.81
C HIS A 485 25.15 32.94 2.79
N LEU A 486 24.91 31.76 3.37
CA LEU A 486 25.89 30.68 3.45
C LEU A 486 25.95 29.82 2.19
N PHE A 487 24.85 29.73 1.42
CA PHE A 487 24.75 28.77 0.32
C PHE A 487 24.15 29.34 -0.97
N ALA A 488 23.74 30.62 -1.03
CA ALA A 488 23.12 31.23 -2.22
C ALA A 488 23.87 30.94 -3.53
N LEU A 489 25.19 31.16 -3.56
CA LEU A 489 26.00 30.93 -4.77
C LEU A 489 26.06 29.45 -5.15
N PHE A 490 26.19 28.56 -4.16
CA PHE A 490 26.23 27.12 -4.38
C PHE A 490 24.85 26.59 -4.83
N ALA A 491 23.77 27.16 -4.30
CA ALA A 491 22.40 26.85 -4.71
C ALA A 491 22.14 27.26 -6.16
N ILE A 492 22.60 28.45 -6.57
CA ILE A 492 22.52 28.91 -7.97
C ILE A 492 23.21 27.89 -8.89
N ASP A 493 24.46 27.50 -8.58
CA ASP A 493 25.21 26.56 -9.41
C ASP A 493 24.52 25.18 -9.46
N THR A 494 24.07 24.65 -8.32
CA THR A 494 23.46 23.32 -8.26
C THR A 494 22.10 23.27 -8.98
N ILE A 495 21.24 24.26 -8.78
CA ILE A 495 19.96 24.34 -9.48
C ILE A 495 20.17 24.51 -10.99
N THR A 496 21.23 25.21 -11.39
CA THR A 496 21.62 25.32 -12.81
C THR A 496 21.97 23.96 -13.40
N GLU A 497 22.72 23.13 -12.68
CA GLU A 497 23.06 21.77 -13.12
C GLU A 497 21.80 20.91 -13.25
N ILE A 498 20.92 20.90 -12.25
CA ILE A 498 19.64 20.15 -12.25
C ILE A 498 18.78 20.56 -13.45
N LEU A 499 18.58 21.87 -13.67
CA LEU A 499 17.74 22.36 -14.78
C LEU A 499 18.38 22.13 -16.16
N THR A 500 19.70 22.01 -16.24
CA THR A 500 20.41 21.65 -17.48
C THR A 500 20.23 20.16 -17.77
N GLU A 501 20.42 19.29 -16.78
CA GLU A 501 20.22 17.84 -16.91
C GLU A 501 18.79 17.51 -17.36
N ILE A 502 17.80 18.12 -16.71
CA ILE A 502 16.39 17.94 -17.09
C ILE A 502 16.14 18.34 -18.54
N ALA A 503 16.72 19.47 -18.97
CA ALA A 503 16.57 19.94 -20.35
C ALA A 503 17.23 18.97 -21.35
N ASP A 504 18.41 18.44 -21.04
CA ASP A 504 19.10 17.46 -21.89
C ASP A 504 18.27 16.19 -22.06
N VAL A 505 17.71 15.64 -20.98
CA VAL A 505 16.84 14.45 -21.04
C VAL A 505 15.55 14.74 -21.81
N GLN A 506 14.89 15.87 -21.54
CA GLN A 506 13.67 16.27 -22.27
C GLN A 506 13.93 16.44 -23.77
N ASN A 507 15.04 17.06 -24.15
CA ASN A 507 15.40 17.26 -25.55
C ASN A 507 15.66 15.94 -26.30
N ILE A 508 16.12 14.89 -25.61
CA ILE A 508 16.30 13.55 -26.18
C ILE A 508 14.95 12.85 -26.41
N TRP A 509 14.09 12.84 -25.39
CA TRP A 509 12.83 12.08 -25.43
C TRP A 509 11.71 12.78 -26.20
N GLN A 510 11.70 14.10 -26.19
CA GLN A 510 10.68 14.90 -26.83
C GLN A 510 11.27 16.21 -27.40
N PRO A 511 11.98 16.13 -28.54
CA PRO A 511 12.57 17.31 -29.17
C PRO A 511 11.49 18.37 -29.45
N GLY A 512 11.58 19.52 -28.78
CA GLY A 512 10.67 20.66 -28.97
C GLY A 512 9.37 20.64 -28.15
N SER A 513 9.08 19.63 -27.32
CA SER A 513 7.88 19.65 -26.44
C SER A 513 8.07 20.48 -25.17
N SER A 514 9.33 20.64 -24.72
CA SER A 514 9.73 21.41 -23.51
C SER A 514 9.31 22.89 -23.57
N LEU A 515 8.94 23.35 -24.76
CA LEU A 515 8.53 24.72 -25.05
C LEU A 515 7.16 25.10 -24.44
N SER A 516 6.20 24.17 -24.34
CA SER A 516 4.83 24.52 -23.95
C SER A 516 4.70 24.88 -22.46
N GLY A 517 5.34 24.11 -21.57
CA GLY A 517 5.31 24.35 -20.12
C GLY A 517 6.15 25.56 -19.69
N ALA A 518 7.35 25.71 -20.26
CA ALA A 518 8.25 26.82 -19.91
C ALA A 518 7.76 28.17 -20.43
N ALA A 519 7.14 28.23 -21.62
CA ALA A 519 6.62 29.47 -22.20
C ALA A 519 5.58 30.15 -21.30
N LEU A 520 4.81 29.37 -20.53
CA LEU A 520 3.76 29.87 -19.63
C LEU A 520 4.31 30.49 -18.34
N ILE A 521 5.52 30.15 -17.91
CA ILE A 521 6.10 30.65 -16.64
C ILE A 521 6.54 32.11 -16.78
N ASP A 522 6.03 32.97 -15.89
CA ASP A 522 6.49 34.36 -15.69
C ASP A 522 7.39 34.46 -14.47
N MET A 523 8.66 34.83 -14.65
CA MET A 523 9.58 35.05 -13.53
C MET A 523 9.17 36.24 -12.65
N ASN A 524 8.32 37.14 -13.15
CA ASN A 524 7.73 38.23 -12.36
C ASN A 524 6.59 37.74 -11.46
N ASP A 525 5.90 36.66 -11.84
CA ASP A 525 4.75 36.12 -11.11
C ASP A 525 4.69 34.59 -11.23
N LEU A 526 5.33 33.91 -10.27
CA LEU A 526 5.36 32.44 -10.21
C LEU A 526 4.05 31.84 -9.65
N THR A 527 3.10 32.65 -9.16
CA THR A 527 1.88 32.15 -8.49
C THR A 527 0.79 31.69 -9.47
N THR A 528 0.86 32.15 -10.72
CA THR A 528 -0.16 31.89 -11.76
C THR A 528 0.03 30.59 -12.52
N SER A 529 1.10 29.83 -12.23
CA SER A 529 1.44 28.59 -12.91
C SER A 529 1.19 27.37 -12.02
N HIS A 530 0.81 26.22 -12.62
CA HIS A 530 0.67 24.94 -11.91
C HIS A 530 1.89 24.02 -12.07
N SER A 531 3.01 24.54 -12.58
CA SER A 531 4.23 23.77 -12.89
C SER A 531 4.87 23.12 -11.65
N ASP A 532 5.46 21.93 -11.81
CA ASP A 532 6.24 21.24 -10.77
C ASP A 532 7.58 21.92 -10.47
N PHE A 533 8.02 22.82 -11.35
CA PHE A 533 9.29 23.54 -11.25
C PHE A 533 9.24 24.82 -10.40
N ILE A 534 8.05 25.25 -9.94
CA ILE A 534 7.88 26.53 -9.23
C ILE A 534 8.72 26.63 -7.96
N PRO A 535 8.73 25.63 -7.04
CA PRO A 535 9.56 25.72 -5.84
C PRO A 535 11.04 25.92 -6.17
N LEU A 536 11.56 25.18 -7.17
CA LEU A 536 12.95 25.26 -7.61
C LEU A 536 13.30 26.66 -8.17
N LEU A 537 12.40 27.23 -9.00
CA LEU A 537 12.59 28.56 -9.58
C LEU A 537 12.47 29.68 -8.55
N ASP A 538 11.60 29.53 -7.56
CA ASP A 538 11.45 30.51 -6.47
C ASP A 538 12.69 30.52 -5.56
N ILE A 539 13.19 29.34 -5.17
CA ILE A 539 14.45 29.18 -4.43
C ILE A 539 15.62 29.82 -5.22
N PHE A 540 15.71 29.50 -6.51
CA PHE A 540 16.73 30.08 -7.39
C PHE A 540 16.65 31.60 -7.41
N LYS A 541 15.44 32.15 -7.58
CA LYS A 541 15.20 33.60 -7.64
C LYS A 541 15.66 34.28 -6.35
N GLN A 542 15.27 33.77 -5.19
CA GLN A 542 15.67 34.31 -3.89
C GLN A 542 17.20 34.27 -3.70
N CYS A 543 17.84 33.15 -4.06
CA CYS A 543 19.31 33.01 -4.00
C CYS A 543 20.02 34.00 -4.93
N PHE A 544 19.52 34.16 -6.15
CA PHE A 544 20.11 35.05 -7.15
C PHE A 544 19.94 36.51 -6.77
N GLU A 545 18.78 36.90 -6.22
CA GLU A 545 18.54 38.25 -5.71
C GLU A 545 19.49 38.61 -4.56
N PHE A 546 19.74 37.66 -3.65
CA PHE A 546 20.78 37.83 -2.63
C PHE A 546 22.18 37.97 -3.25
N ALA A 547 22.53 37.08 -4.20
CA ALA A 547 23.85 37.08 -4.84
C ALA A 547 24.15 38.35 -5.66
N LEU A 548 23.13 39.03 -6.17
CA LEU A 548 23.27 40.31 -6.87
C LEU A 548 23.86 41.39 -5.97
N GLU A 549 23.52 41.38 -4.69
CA GLU A 549 24.03 42.37 -3.71
C GLU A 549 25.41 41.99 -3.20
N THR A 550 25.69 40.69 -3.03
CA THR A 550 26.92 40.21 -2.39
C THR A 550 28.07 39.91 -3.34
N ASP A 551 27.80 39.37 -4.54
CA ASP A 551 28.82 39.03 -5.54
C ASP A 551 28.34 39.34 -6.97
N PRO A 552 28.32 40.64 -7.35
CA PRO A 552 27.92 41.08 -8.70
C PRO A 552 28.77 40.47 -9.83
N SER A 553 30.03 40.13 -9.57
CA SER A 553 30.93 39.57 -10.58
C SER A 553 30.54 38.14 -10.96
N LYS A 554 30.19 37.31 -9.97
CA LYS A 554 29.71 35.94 -10.23
C LYS A 554 28.35 35.93 -10.90
N THR A 555 27.42 36.78 -10.49
CA THR A 555 26.11 36.87 -11.14
C THR A 555 26.23 37.30 -12.60
N CYS A 556 27.11 38.26 -12.93
CA CYS A 556 27.43 38.59 -14.33
C CYS A 556 27.97 37.38 -15.10
N THR A 557 28.92 36.64 -14.52
CA THR A 557 29.53 35.46 -15.15
C THR A 557 28.49 34.36 -15.39
N TRP A 558 27.61 34.12 -14.40
CA TRP A 558 26.53 33.15 -14.49
C TRP A 558 25.55 33.49 -15.61
N VAL A 559 25.11 34.76 -15.70
CA VAL A 559 24.20 35.20 -16.76
C VAL A 559 24.86 35.00 -18.13
N LYS A 560 26.11 35.42 -18.30
CA LYS A 560 26.85 35.23 -19.56
C LYS A 560 26.99 33.77 -19.96
N LYS A 561 27.14 32.85 -19.00
CA LYS A 561 27.22 31.41 -19.25
C LYS A 561 25.86 30.81 -19.63
N ASN A 562 24.77 31.27 -19.00
CA ASN A 562 23.46 30.60 -19.10
C ASN A 562 22.46 31.25 -20.06
N ILE A 563 22.79 32.42 -20.60
CA ILE A 563 21.94 33.12 -21.58
C ILE A 563 21.73 32.31 -22.88
N SER A 564 22.66 31.43 -23.23
CA SER A 564 22.56 30.49 -24.36
C SER A 564 22.36 29.01 -23.95
N ASN A 565 22.02 28.73 -22.68
CA ASN A 565 21.85 27.37 -22.15
C ASN A 565 20.71 26.59 -22.87
N PRO A 566 20.83 25.26 -23.11
CA PRO A 566 19.73 24.47 -23.69
C PRO A 566 18.42 24.52 -22.88
N SER A 567 18.47 24.74 -21.56
CA SER A 567 17.30 24.86 -20.69
C SER A 567 16.59 26.20 -20.86
N PHE A 568 15.32 26.16 -21.28
CA PHE A 568 14.47 27.35 -21.40
C PHE A 568 14.24 28.05 -20.06
N TYR A 569 14.17 27.31 -18.97
CA TYR A 569 14.04 27.89 -17.62
C TYR A 569 15.27 28.72 -17.25
N LEU A 570 16.47 28.23 -17.55
CA LEU A 570 17.72 28.95 -17.28
C LEU A 570 17.88 30.17 -18.18
N LYS A 571 17.52 30.07 -19.46
CA LYS A 571 17.48 31.23 -20.36
C LYS A 571 16.55 32.33 -19.84
N LYS A 572 15.34 31.96 -19.39
CA LYS A 572 14.39 32.91 -18.77
C LYS A 572 14.98 33.58 -17.54
N CYS A 573 15.58 32.81 -16.64
CA CYS A 573 16.26 33.35 -15.46
C CYS A 573 17.39 34.32 -15.86
N ALA A 574 18.23 33.94 -16.82
CA ALA A 574 19.33 34.77 -17.31
C ALA A 574 18.84 36.10 -17.91
N ILE A 575 17.79 36.07 -18.75
CA ILE A 575 17.18 37.27 -19.34
C ILE A 575 16.57 38.17 -18.26
N PHE A 576 15.83 37.57 -17.31
CA PHE A 576 15.20 38.29 -16.20
C PHE A 576 16.24 39.03 -15.35
N PHE A 577 17.33 38.35 -14.98
CA PHE A 577 18.38 38.93 -14.14
C PHE A 577 19.37 39.81 -14.89
N LEU A 578 19.50 39.71 -16.20
CA LEU A 578 20.46 40.49 -17.00
C LEU A 578 20.36 42.00 -16.73
N THR A 579 19.15 42.54 -16.61
CA THR A 579 18.93 43.97 -16.32
C THR A 579 19.29 44.40 -14.90
N LYS A 580 19.40 43.44 -13.98
CA LYS A 580 19.75 43.64 -12.56
C LYS A 580 21.25 43.45 -12.28
N THR A 581 21.99 42.88 -13.23
CA THR A 581 23.44 42.66 -13.11
C THR A 581 24.28 43.89 -13.46
N GLY A 582 25.60 43.84 -13.21
CA GLY A 582 26.55 44.93 -13.47
C GLY A 582 26.99 45.12 -14.93
N PHE A 583 26.43 44.40 -15.91
CA PHE A 583 26.76 44.60 -17.33
C PHE A 583 26.43 46.01 -17.80
N SER A 584 27.28 46.58 -18.65
CA SER A 584 26.93 47.82 -19.35
C SER A 584 25.76 47.58 -20.30
N ILE A 585 24.97 48.61 -20.57
CA ILE A 585 23.80 48.51 -21.46
C ILE A 585 24.18 47.94 -22.84
N ASP A 586 25.34 48.35 -23.37
CA ASP A 586 25.83 47.87 -24.67
C ASP A 586 26.16 46.37 -24.64
N GLU A 587 26.68 45.85 -23.53
CA GLU A 587 26.94 44.42 -23.33
C GLU A 587 25.64 43.62 -23.16
N GLN A 588 24.71 44.12 -22.35
CA GLN A 588 23.41 43.48 -22.14
C GLN A 588 22.67 43.29 -23.48
N VAL A 589 22.60 44.35 -24.30
CA VAL A 589 21.97 44.28 -25.62
C VAL A 589 22.70 43.30 -26.53
N ASN A 590 24.05 43.35 -26.57
CA ASN A 590 24.82 42.44 -27.42
C ASN A 590 24.53 40.98 -27.07
N LEU A 591 24.52 40.61 -25.78
CA LEU A 591 24.24 39.24 -25.34
C LEU A 591 22.87 38.75 -25.82
N ILE A 592 21.83 39.59 -25.75
CA ILE A 592 20.50 39.21 -26.24
C ILE A 592 20.49 39.08 -27.77
N LEU A 593 21.13 39.98 -28.50
CA LEU A 593 21.12 39.93 -29.97
C LEU A 593 21.95 38.76 -30.54
N THR A 594 23.07 38.40 -29.90
CA THR A 594 23.96 37.36 -30.41
C THR A 594 23.66 35.96 -29.86
N GLU A 595 23.37 35.85 -28.56
CA GLU A 595 23.26 34.55 -27.87
C GLU A 595 21.81 34.05 -27.77
N VAL A 596 20.84 34.97 -27.66
CA VAL A 596 19.42 34.60 -27.56
C VAL A 596 18.72 34.74 -28.90
N GLY A 597 18.83 35.88 -29.55
CA GLY A 597 18.04 36.26 -30.72
C GLY A 597 16.67 36.84 -30.34
N LEU A 598 16.23 37.85 -31.09
CA LEU A 598 14.97 38.56 -30.80
C LEU A 598 13.69 37.75 -31.08
N TYR A 599 13.80 36.67 -31.84
CA TYR A 599 12.67 35.87 -32.32
C TYR A 599 12.75 34.40 -31.84
N THR A 600 13.45 34.16 -30.74
CA THR A 600 13.62 32.80 -30.20
C THR A 600 12.35 32.31 -29.54
N PHE A 601 11.84 31.21 -30.08
CA PHE A 601 10.58 30.61 -29.65
C PHE A 601 10.64 30.14 -28.19
N GLY A 602 9.63 30.49 -27.38
CA GLY A 602 9.52 30.20 -25.94
C GLY A 602 10.00 31.33 -25.01
N LEU A 603 10.64 32.37 -25.57
CA LEU A 603 11.26 33.48 -24.83
C LEU A 603 10.73 34.85 -25.24
N LYS A 604 9.73 34.92 -26.14
CA LYS A 604 9.28 36.20 -26.73
C LYS A 604 8.92 37.24 -25.67
N ARG A 605 8.15 36.84 -24.65
CA ARG A 605 7.74 37.75 -23.55
C ARG A 605 8.93 38.32 -22.79
N ASP A 606 9.88 37.46 -22.47
CA ASP A 606 11.06 37.80 -21.68
C ASP A 606 11.98 38.77 -22.47
N VAL A 607 12.18 38.51 -23.77
CA VAL A 607 13.00 39.34 -24.66
C VAL A 607 12.34 40.70 -24.94
N PHE A 608 11.02 40.74 -25.18
CA PHE A 608 10.28 41.99 -25.38
C PHE A 608 10.38 42.92 -24.16
N ARG A 609 10.15 42.38 -22.96
CA ARG A 609 10.26 43.13 -21.70
C ARG A 609 11.70 43.59 -21.44
N PHE A 610 12.69 42.73 -21.73
CA PHE A 610 14.10 43.09 -21.64
C PHE A 610 14.43 44.30 -22.54
N ILE A 611 14.11 44.24 -23.83
CA ILE A 611 14.43 45.32 -24.78
C ILE A 611 13.74 46.61 -24.36
N ALA A 612 12.47 46.57 -23.96
CA ALA A 612 11.79 47.75 -23.44
C ALA A 612 12.53 48.34 -22.22
N THR A 613 13.04 47.51 -21.32
CA THR A 613 13.76 47.99 -20.13
C THR A 613 15.09 48.68 -20.46
N VAL A 614 15.83 48.21 -21.48
CA VAL A 614 17.18 48.73 -21.80
C VAL A 614 17.20 49.82 -22.87
N LEU A 615 16.22 49.85 -23.80
CA LEU A 615 16.23 50.75 -24.96
C LEU A 615 16.40 52.23 -24.62
N PRO A 616 15.78 52.80 -23.56
CA PRO A 616 15.98 54.20 -23.18
C PRO A 616 17.41 54.54 -22.76
N LYS A 617 18.14 53.54 -22.27
CA LYS A 617 19.50 53.69 -21.76
C LYS A 617 20.56 53.50 -22.85
N CYS A 618 20.16 53.05 -24.05
CA CYS A 618 21.05 52.83 -25.20
C CYS A 618 21.44 54.14 -25.89
N ASN A 619 22.68 54.21 -26.38
CA ASN A 619 23.11 55.27 -27.30
C ASN A 619 22.48 55.11 -28.70
N THR A 620 22.59 56.15 -29.53
CA THR A 620 21.98 56.19 -30.88
C THR A 620 22.43 55.04 -31.78
N ASN A 621 23.71 54.66 -31.73
CA ASN A 621 24.25 53.57 -32.56
C ASN A 621 23.67 52.22 -32.15
N LYS A 622 23.54 51.96 -30.84
CA LYS A 622 23.01 50.70 -30.33
C LYS A 622 21.51 50.57 -30.61
N LYS A 623 20.74 51.66 -30.46
CA LYS A 623 19.33 51.71 -30.88
C LYS A 623 19.17 51.35 -32.36
N ALA A 624 19.98 51.97 -33.22
CA ALA A 624 19.97 51.68 -34.67
C ALA A 624 20.30 50.20 -34.96
N HIS A 625 21.22 49.60 -34.20
CA HIS A 625 21.55 48.19 -34.34
C HIS A 625 20.39 47.27 -33.95
N ILE A 626 19.72 47.51 -32.81
CA ILE A 626 18.53 46.75 -32.40
C ILE A 626 17.46 46.80 -33.50
N PHE A 627 17.16 48.00 -34.01
CA PHE A 627 16.19 48.17 -35.09
C PHE A 627 16.62 47.42 -36.36
N SER A 628 17.91 47.43 -36.71
CA SER A 628 18.41 46.66 -37.86
C SER A 628 18.21 45.15 -37.71
N VAL A 629 18.34 44.60 -36.49
CA VAL A 629 18.12 43.18 -36.23
C VAL A 629 16.64 42.83 -36.31
N ILE A 630 15.76 43.65 -35.74
CA ILE A 630 14.29 43.51 -35.91
C ILE A 630 13.96 43.48 -37.40
N ASP A 631 14.43 44.47 -38.16
CA ASP A 631 14.10 44.59 -39.58
C ASP A 631 14.64 43.44 -40.45
N SER A 632 15.74 42.80 -40.02
CA SER A 632 16.41 41.71 -40.73
C SER A 632 15.69 40.35 -40.64
N TYR A 633 14.67 40.21 -39.79
CA TYR A 633 13.98 38.93 -39.61
C TYR A 633 13.25 38.46 -40.88
N ILE A 634 13.45 37.21 -41.27
CA ILE A 634 12.84 36.62 -42.48
C ILE A 634 12.42 35.18 -42.13
N ARG A 635 11.24 34.78 -42.58
CA ARG A 635 10.82 33.37 -42.72
C ARG A 635 10.49 33.11 -44.19
N GLU A 636 11.18 32.17 -44.81
CA GLU A 636 10.96 31.83 -46.22
C GLU A 636 9.63 31.11 -46.45
N ASP A 637 9.20 30.31 -45.48
CA ASP A 637 7.96 29.54 -45.49
C ASP A 637 6.72 30.39 -45.15
N ALA A 638 6.88 31.47 -44.39
CA ALA A 638 5.81 32.41 -44.06
C ALA A 638 6.32 33.88 -44.02
N PRO A 639 6.61 34.49 -45.18
CA PRO A 639 7.18 35.83 -45.25
C PRO A 639 6.28 36.90 -44.62
N LYS A 640 4.96 36.73 -44.74
CA LYS A 640 3.97 37.64 -44.15
C LYS A 640 3.95 37.56 -42.61
N GLN A 641 4.16 36.36 -42.05
CA GLN A 641 4.29 36.17 -40.60
C GLN A 641 5.52 36.90 -40.07
N ALA A 642 6.64 36.78 -40.79
CA ALA A 642 7.87 37.45 -40.40
C ALA A 642 7.73 38.97 -40.37
N GLU A 643 7.10 39.57 -41.39
CA GLU A 643 6.80 41.01 -41.40
C GLU A 643 5.88 41.40 -40.24
N TYR A 644 4.91 40.55 -39.86
CA TYR A 644 4.03 40.86 -38.74
C TYR A 644 4.72 40.73 -37.38
N GLU A 645 5.65 39.81 -37.20
CA GLU A 645 6.45 39.77 -35.97
C GLU A 645 7.37 41.00 -35.85
N LYS A 646 7.85 41.59 -36.95
CA LYS A 646 8.50 42.92 -36.93
C LYS A 646 7.52 44.00 -36.49
N TYR A 647 6.30 43.96 -37.01
CA TYR A 647 5.24 44.90 -36.62
C TYR A 647 4.94 44.81 -35.11
N ASN A 648 4.80 43.61 -34.55
CA ASN A 648 4.59 43.38 -33.11
C ASN A 648 5.68 44.02 -32.26
N TRP A 649 6.95 43.92 -32.68
CA TRP A 649 8.07 44.59 -32.04
C TRP A 649 7.88 46.11 -32.00
N TYR A 650 7.63 46.75 -33.15
CA TYR A 650 7.47 48.21 -33.19
C TYR A 650 6.21 48.70 -32.48
N VAL A 651 5.14 47.91 -32.46
CA VAL A 651 3.95 48.18 -31.62
C VAL A 651 4.33 48.18 -30.14
N TRP A 652 4.99 47.12 -29.66
CA TRP A 652 5.42 47.02 -28.26
C TRP A 652 6.36 48.17 -27.87
N LEU A 653 7.33 48.49 -28.73
CA LEU A 653 8.27 49.58 -28.47
C LEU A 653 7.59 50.95 -28.51
N TYR A 654 6.62 51.17 -29.40
CA TYR A 654 5.85 52.41 -29.46
C TYR A 654 4.97 52.59 -28.21
N LYS A 655 4.35 51.51 -27.69
CA LYS A 655 3.59 51.56 -26.42
C LYS A 655 4.44 52.02 -25.25
N ASN A 656 5.68 51.51 -25.16
CA ASN A 656 6.60 51.88 -24.09
C ASN A 656 7.26 53.25 -24.32
N PHE A 657 7.44 53.68 -25.58
CA PHE A 657 8.16 54.91 -25.97
C PHE A 657 7.43 55.73 -27.04
N PRO A 658 6.24 56.30 -26.75
CA PRO A 658 5.43 56.98 -27.77
C PRO A 658 6.06 58.26 -28.33
N GLY A 659 7.06 58.83 -27.65
CA GLY A 659 7.77 60.04 -28.07
C GLY A 659 8.96 59.83 -29.02
N ASP A 660 9.37 58.59 -29.31
CA ASP A 660 10.52 58.32 -30.17
C ASP A 660 10.14 58.36 -31.67
N GLN A 661 10.64 59.37 -32.39
CA GLN A 661 10.29 59.59 -33.79
C GLN A 661 10.74 58.46 -34.73
N THR A 662 11.83 57.75 -34.40
CA THR A 662 12.35 56.67 -35.25
C THR A 662 11.47 55.43 -35.15
N ILE A 663 11.03 55.06 -33.94
CA ILE A 663 10.09 53.95 -33.72
C ILE A 663 8.78 54.23 -34.46
N ARG A 664 8.27 55.46 -34.32
CA ARG A 664 7.04 55.89 -35.01
C ARG A 664 7.16 55.80 -36.53
N GLN A 665 8.24 56.32 -37.12
CA GLN A 665 8.46 56.24 -38.57
C GLN A 665 8.51 54.79 -39.07
N LYS A 666 9.21 53.90 -38.37
CA LYS A 666 9.30 52.48 -38.75
C LYS A 666 7.97 51.74 -38.64
N LEU A 667 7.22 52.01 -37.58
CA LEU A 667 5.86 51.48 -37.42
C LEU A 667 4.95 51.97 -38.55
N GLU A 668 4.98 53.27 -38.86
CA GLU A 668 4.22 53.89 -39.96
C GLU A 668 4.64 53.30 -41.33
N GLU A 669 5.93 53.03 -41.56
CA GLU A 669 6.43 52.40 -42.79
C GLU A 669 5.98 50.94 -42.95
N LEU A 670 6.04 50.14 -41.87
CA LEU A 670 5.54 48.76 -41.88
C LEU A 670 4.03 48.71 -42.08
N GLN A 671 3.29 49.61 -41.41
CA GLN A 671 1.85 49.78 -41.58
C GLN A 671 1.50 50.23 -43.01
N LYS A 672 2.32 51.07 -43.65
CA LYS A 672 2.09 51.51 -45.04
C LYS A 672 2.37 50.40 -46.05
N ARG A 673 3.38 49.56 -45.81
CA ARG A 673 3.72 48.41 -46.67
C ARG A 673 2.76 47.24 -46.50
N ASN A 674 2.26 47.03 -45.28
CA ASN A 674 1.26 46.02 -44.93
C ASN A 674 0.05 46.75 -44.31
N PRO A 675 -0.83 47.35 -45.14
CA PRO A 675 -2.02 48.08 -44.66
C PRO A 675 -2.93 47.21 -43.81
N ASP A 676 -2.81 45.90 -43.98
CA ASP A 676 -3.42 44.85 -43.23
C ASP A 676 -2.61 44.42 -42.00
N PHE A 677 -1.84 45.24 -41.28
CA PHE A 677 -1.35 44.90 -39.92
C PHE A 677 -2.10 45.66 -38.82
N SER A 678 -2.39 45.03 -37.67
CA SER A 678 -3.04 45.67 -36.52
C SER A 678 -2.44 45.20 -35.19
N GLU A 679 -2.57 46.05 -34.17
CA GLU A 679 -1.94 45.88 -32.88
C GLU A 679 -2.62 44.78 -32.03
N ARG A 680 -1.81 43.88 -31.48
CA ARG A 680 -2.21 42.84 -30.51
C ARG A 680 -2.35 43.42 -29.10
N LYS A 681 -3.21 42.81 -28.27
CA LYS A 681 -3.34 43.18 -26.84
C LYS A 681 -2.04 42.90 -26.08
N HIS A 682 -1.47 41.72 -26.30
CA HIS A 682 -0.20 41.26 -25.72
C HIS A 682 0.80 40.92 -26.84
N PRO A 683 1.35 41.93 -27.56
CA PRO A 683 2.29 41.69 -28.66
C PRO A 683 3.58 40.97 -28.20
N GLU A 684 3.88 41.03 -26.90
CA GLU A 684 4.99 40.33 -26.25
C GLU A 684 4.73 38.84 -26.01
N GLN A 685 3.48 38.37 -26.10
CA GLN A 685 3.17 36.96 -25.89
C GLN A 685 3.34 36.14 -27.17
N GLU A 686 3.75 34.90 -26.96
CA GLU A 686 4.05 33.92 -28.02
C GLU A 686 2.83 33.10 -28.40
N ILE A 687 2.00 32.80 -27.41
CA ILE A 687 0.77 32.03 -27.51
C ILE A 687 -0.26 32.71 -26.61
N SER A 688 -1.41 33.11 -27.14
CA SER A 688 -2.54 33.60 -26.36
C SER A 688 -3.34 32.44 -25.75
N PHE A 689 -2.71 31.62 -24.89
CA PHE A 689 -3.48 30.70 -24.04
C PHE A 689 -4.00 31.47 -22.80
N PHE A 690 -4.84 32.46 -23.04
CA PHE A 690 -5.95 32.68 -22.13
C PHE A 690 -7.09 31.80 -22.63
N LEU A 691 -7.69 31.03 -21.74
CA LEU A 691 -9.03 30.48 -21.97
C LEU A 691 -9.94 31.62 -22.47
N GLY A 692 -10.20 31.65 -23.78
CA GLY A 692 -11.16 32.54 -24.42
C GLY A 692 -10.58 33.84 -25.01
N GLU A 693 -10.04 33.78 -26.24
CA GLU A 693 -10.22 34.75 -27.35
C GLU A 693 -9.09 34.58 -28.39
N ALA A 694 -9.18 33.56 -29.23
CA ALA A 694 -8.50 33.59 -30.53
C ALA A 694 -9.42 34.37 -31.50
N ARG A 695 -8.94 35.48 -32.07
CA ARG A 695 -9.75 36.34 -32.96
C ARG A 695 -9.94 35.66 -34.32
N SER A 696 -11.11 35.82 -34.94
CA SER A 696 -11.39 35.35 -36.30
C SER A 696 -11.12 36.45 -37.33
N PRO A 697 -10.70 36.12 -38.57
CA PRO A 697 -10.40 37.11 -39.62
C PRO A 697 -11.61 37.97 -39.97
N LEU A 698 -12.80 37.46 -39.71
CA LEU A 698 -14.05 38.19 -39.84
C LEU A 698 -14.74 38.16 -38.48
N SER A 699 -15.18 39.33 -38.02
CA SER A 699 -16.10 39.42 -36.90
C SER A 699 -17.39 38.70 -37.23
N ILE A 700 -18.18 38.40 -36.19
CA ILE A 700 -19.48 37.78 -36.38
C ILE A 700 -20.35 38.63 -37.32
N GLU A 701 -20.38 39.96 -37.13
CA GLU A 701 -21.18 40.84 -37.98
C GLU A 701 -20.71 40.84 -39.44
N GLU A 702 -19.42 40.91 -39.70
CA GLU A 702 -18.87 40.90 -41.07
C GLU A 702 -19.14 39.57 -41.77
N LEU A 703 -18.92 38.46 -41.06
CA LEU A 703 -19.16 37.13 -41.60
C LEU A 703 -20.65 36.91 -41.90
N LEU A 704 -21.56 37.47 -41.09
CA LEU A 704 -23.01 37.41 -41.35
C LEU A 704 -23.45 38.20 -42.58
N HIS A 705 -22.69 39.20 -43.03
CA HIS A 705 -23.00 40.03 -44.21
C HIS A 705 -22.18 39.67 -45.45
N ILE A 706 -21.31 38.66 -45.36
CA ILE A 706 -20.46 38.24 -46.48
C ILE A 706 -21.26 37.62 -47.62
N ASP A 707 -20.83 37.86 -48.86
CA ASP A 707 -21.33 37.12 -50.02
C ASP A 707 -20.68 35.73 -50.05
N LEU A 708 -21.36 34.77 -49.42
CA LEU A 708 -20.88 33.40 -49.27
C LEU A 708 -20.56 32.72 -50.60
N ILE A 709 -21.27 33.03 -51.69
CA ILE A 709 -21.01 32.41 -53.01
C ILE A 709 -19.69 32.93 -53.56
N LYS A 710 -19.48 34.24 -53.49
CA LYS A 710 -18.29 34.88 -54.06
C LYS A 710 -17.03 34.60 -53.25
N GLU A 711 -17.15 34.54 -51.92
CA GLU A 711 -16.00 34.44 -51.01
C GLU A 711 -15.77 33.00 -50.49
N TYR A 712 -16.50 32.00 -51.00
CA TYR A 712 -16.39 30.60 -50.57
C TYR A 712 -14.96 30.04 -50.68
N ASP A 713 -14.32 30.24 -51.84
CA ASP A 713 -12.96 29.74 -52.09
C ASP A 713 -11.97 30.32 -51.09
N TRP A 714 -12.13 31.60 -50.72
CA TRP A 714 -11.31 32.23 -49.68
C TRP A 714 -11.62 31.64 -48.30
N LEU A 715 -12.90 31.52 -47.91
CA LEU A 715 -13.30 30.92 -46.62
C LEU A 715 -12.81 29.49 -46.47
N LYS A 716 -12.77 28.72 -47.56
CA LYS A 716 -12.25 27.35 -47.60
C LYS A 716 -10.73 27.28 -47.49
N THR A 717 -10.02 28.13 -48.22
CA THR A 717 -8.56 28.08 -48.31
C THR A 717 -7.84 28.94 -47.27
N PHE A 718 -8.58 29.76 -46.51
CA PHE A 718 -8.04 30.59 -45.45
C PHE A 718 -7.36 29.75 -44.38
N ASP A 719 -6.07 30.01 -44.16
CA ASP A 719 -5.27 29.37 -43.12
C ASP A 719 -5.00 30.33 -41.94
N HIS A 720 -4.59 31.58 -42.21
CA HIS A 720 -4.28 32.57 -41.18
C HIS A 720 -4.28 34.02 -41.71
N ASP A 721 -4.70 34.99 -40.88
CA ASP A 721 -4.45 36.44 -41.07
C ASP A 721 -3.67 36.97 -39.88
N PHE A 722 -2.48 37.44 -40.19
CA PHE A 722 -1.60 38.03 -39.21
C PHE A 722 -2.16 39.32 -38.65
N LYS A 723 -2.84 40.17 -39.44
CA LYS A 723 -3.34 41.47 -39.00
C LYS A 723 -3.97 41.44 -37.61
N GLU A 724 -4.97 40.58 -37.51
CA GLU A 724 -5.97 40.55 -36.46
C GLU A 724 -5.72 39.36 -35.49
N GLU A 725 -4.58 38.66 -35.62
CA GLU A 725 -4.25 37.41 -34.91
C GLU A 725 -5.24 36.27 -35.12
N THR A 726 -5.48 35.91 -36.37
CA THR A 726 -6.59 35.03 -36.69
C THR A 726 -6.13 33.78 -37.42
N TYR A 727 -6.64 32.63 -36.96
CA TYR A 727 -6.24 31.30 -37.42
C TYR A 727 -7.43 30.56 -38.03
N ARG A 728 -7.16 29.54 -38.86
CA ARG A 728 -8.18 28.62 -39.38
C ARG A 728 -9.12 28.14 -38.27
N SER A 729 -8.56 27.72 -37.13
CA SER A 729 -9.33 27.27 -35.96
C SER A 729 -10.24 28.37 -35.39
N SER A 730 -9.79 29.62 -35.37
CA SER A 730 -10.57 30.78 -34.92
C SER A 730 -11.67 31.16 -35.91
N LEU A 731 -11.38 31.11 -37.21
CA LEU A 731 -12.39 31.29 -38.27
C LEU A 731 -13.47 30.20 -38.17
N LEU A 732 -13.08 28.93 -38.09
CA LEU A 732 -13.99 27.80 -37.93
C LEU A 732 -14.82 27.92 -36.64
N PHE A 733 -14.21 28.34 -35.55
CA PHE A 733 -14.92 28.65 -34.31
C PHE A 733 -15.93 29.79 -34.49
N THR A 734 -15.56 30.85 -35.23
CA THR A 734 -16.45 31.99 -35.48
C THR A 734 -17.56 31.68 -36.47
N ILE A 735 -17.30 30.83 -37.47
CA ILE A 735 -18.33 30.22 -38.31
C ILE A 735 -19.34 29.49 -37.42
N SER A 736 -18.85 28.72 -36.43
CA SER A 736 -19.70 28.07 -35.44
C SER A 736 -20.53 29.09 -34.64
N GLN A 737 -19.93 30.20 -34.20
CA GLN A 737 -20.67 31.28 -33.50
C GLN A 737 -21.71 31.96 -34.39
N CYS A 738 -21.37 32.34 -35.63
CA CYS A 738 -22.32 32.89 -36.60
C CYS A 738 -23.45 31.92 -36.89
N SER A 739 -23.14 30.63 -37.05
CA SER A 739 -24.15 29.59 -37.24
C SER A 739 -25.07 29.43 -36.03
N SER A 740 -24.57 29.66 -34.81
CA SER A 740 -25.39 29.66 -33.60
C SER A 740 -26.33 30.88 -33.48
N GLN A 741 -25.92 32.03 -34.03
CA GLN A 741 -26.64 33.30 -33.91
C GLN A 741 -27.57 33.62 -35.08
N ASN A 742 -27.26 33.14 -36.29
CA ASN A 742 -28.05 33.42 -37.49
C ASN A 742 -28.27 32.15 -38.33
N ILE A 743 -29.46 31.59 -38.15
CA ILE A 743 -29.88 30.32 -38.76
C ILE A 743 -30.02 30.45 -40.28
N HIS A 744 -30.54 31.58 -40.77
CA HIS A 744 -30.71 31.79 -42.21
C HIS A 744 -29.34 31.82 -42.90
N TRP A 745 -28.39 32.56 -42.32
CA TRP A 745 -27.02 32.61 -42.81
C TRP A 745 -26.36 31.23 -42.81
N ALA A 746 -26.48 30.47 -41.72
CA ALA A 746 -25.95 29.11 -41.63
C ALA A 746 -26.51 28.19 -42.74
N ILE A 747 -27.82 28.24 -42.96
CA ILE A 747 -28.50 27.45 -44.01
C ILE A 747 -28.01 27.87 -45.40
N SER A 748 -27.86 29.18 -45.67
CA SER A 748 -27.30 29.67 -46.92
C SER A 748 -25.85 29.19 -47.13
N PHE A 749 -25.04 29.16 -46.08
CA PHE A 749 -23.66 28.68 -46.16
C PHE A 749 -23.61 27.18 -46.44
N MET A 750 -24.45 26.38 -45.78
CA MET A 750 -24.60 24.96 -46.13
C MET A 750 -24.94 24.78 -47.61
N ASP A 751 -25.90 25.55 -48.13
CA ASP A 751 -26.28 25.49 -49.55
C ASP A 751 -25.11 25.82 -50.48
N VAL A 752 -24.23 26.76 -50.10
CA VAL A 752 -22.99 27.06 -50.85
C VAL A 752 -22.01 25.89 -50.81
N VAL A 753 -21.72 25.30 -49.64
CA VAL A 753 -20.83 24.12 -49.54
C VAL A 753 -21.34 22.97 -50.42
N ILE A 754 -22.65 22.75 -50.38
CA ILE A 754 -23.33 21.72 -51.16
C ILE A 754 -23.28 22.01 -52.67
N GLN A 755 -23.48 23.26 -53.09
CA GLN A 755 -23.40 23.66 -54.51
C GLN A 755 -21.99 23.46 -55.09
N HIS A 756 -20.96 23.60 -54.27
CA HIS A 756 -19.57 23.36 -54.65
C HIS A 756 -19.17 21.87 -54.60
N GLU A 757 -20.10 20.99 -54.22
CA GLU A 757 -19.87 19.54 -54.05
C GLU A 757 -18.69 19.21 -53.12
N ASP A 758 -18.45 20.06 -52.12
CA ASP A 758 -17.31 19.99 -51.22
C ASP A 758 -17.62 19.13 -49.99
N TRP A 759 -17.80 17.83 -50.23
CA TRP A 759 -18.38 16.91 -49.25
C TRP A 759 -17.52 16.68 -48.01
N ASP A 760 -16.20 16.88 -48.07
CA ASP A 760 -15.22 16.66 -46.99
C ASP A 760 -14.81 17.97 -46.27
N SER A 761 -15.45 19.09 -46.58
CA SER A 761 -15.12 20.41 -46.01
C SER A 761 -15.22 20.45 -44.47
N ASP A 762 -14.15 20.90 -43.82
CA ASP A 762 -14.08 21.16 -42.37
C ASP A 762 -15.03 22.29 -41.94
N ILE A 763 -15.38 23.21 -42.84
CA ILE A 763 -16.40 24.25 -42.65
C ILE A 763 -17.74 23.60 -42.28
N PHE A 764 -18.09 22.52 -42.96
CA PHE A 764 -19.39 21.87 -42.80
C PHE A 764 -19.59 21.35 -41.37
N GLU A 765 -18.57 20.68 -40.82
CA GLU A 765 -18.57 20.24 -39.42
C GLU A 765 -18.77 21.40 -38.45
N HIS A 766 -18.14 22.56 -38.70
CA HIS A 766 -18.22 23.71 -37.81
C HIS A 766 -19.54 24.49 -37.91
N ILE A 767 -20.16 24.52 -39.09
CA ILE A 767 -21.54 24.98 -39.26
C ILE A 767 -22.48 24.10 -38.43
N LEU A 768 -22.35 22.77 -38.52
CA LEU A 768 -23.16 21.84 -37.73
C LEU A 768 -22.93 22.00 -36.23
N LYS A 769 -21.67 22.15 -35.78
CA LYS A 769 -21.35 22.46 -34.37
C LYS A 769 -22.05 23.73 -33.90
N GLY A 770 -22.08 24.76 -34.75
CA GLY A 770 -22.71 26.04 -34.42
C GLY A 770 -24.22 25.94 -34.32
N LEU A 771 -24.83 25.32 -35.34
CA LEU A 771 -26.26 25.03 -35.36
C LEU A 771 -26.70 24.18 -34.16
N SER A 772 -25.84 23.28 -33.65
CA SER A 772 -26.17 22.47 -32.46
C SER A 772 -26.35 23.27 -31.16
N ASN A 773 -25.91 24.54 -31.15
CA ASN A 773 -26.05 25.49 -30.06
C ASN A 773 -27.08 26.61 -30.37
N ALA A 774 -27.71 26.61 -31.55
CA ALA A 774 -28.72 27.60 -31.93
C ALA A 774 -30.10 27.23 -31.38
N ASP A 775 -30.93 28.25 -31.07
CA ASP A 775 -32.35 28.04 -30.76
C ASP A 775 -33.15 27.91 -32.06
N LEU A 776 -33.39 26.66 -32.48
CA LEU A 776 -33.96 26.33 -33.78
C LEU A 776 -35.45 25.97 -33.67
N SER A 777 -36.29 26.58 -34.51
CA SER A 777 -37.67 26.11 -34.68
C SER A 777 -37.72 24.77 -35.40
N GLN A 778 -38.77 23.98 -35.15
CA GLN A 778 -38.98 22.68 -35.79
C GLN A 778 -38.90 22.73 -37.34
N LYS A 779 -39.40 23.81 -37.97
CA LYS A 779 -39.31 24.00 -39.43
C LYS A 779 -37.87 24.22 -39.91
N GLN A 780 -37.08 24.98 -39.16
CA GLN A 780 -35.66 25.21 -39.49
C GLN A 780 -34.86 23.92 -39.35
N LEU A 781 -35.14 23.11 -38.33
CA LEU A 781 -34.51 21.80 -38.17
C LEU A 781 -34.83 20.85 -39.31
N GLN A 782 -36.10 20.78 -39.70
CA GLN A 782 -36.50 19.97 -40.85
C GLN A 782 -35.74 20.39 -42.11
N SER A 783 -35.65 21.70 -42.36
CA SER A 783 -34.92 22.29 -43.50
C SER A 783 -33.41 21.98 -43.49
N ILE A 784 -32.77 21.96 -42.32
CA ILE A 784 -31.36 21.59 -42.16
C ILE A 784 -31.18 20.10 -42.43
N ILE A 785 -32.05 19.26 -41.87
CA ILE A 785 -31.95 17.81 -42.03
C ILE A 785 -32.20 17.37 -43.48
N GLU A 786 -33.14 18.00 -44.18
CA GLU A 786 -33.36 17.76 -45.61
C GLU A 786 -32.09 18.05 -46.45
N ARG A 787 -31.27 19.04 -46.05
CA ARG A 787 -29.99 19.35 -46.72
C ARG A 787 -28.89 18.35 -46.41
N ILE A 788 -28.78 17.91 -45.16
CA ILE A 788 -27.76 16.91 -44.78
C ILE A 788 -28.14 15.50 -45.23
N ASN A 789 -29.41 15.26 -45.57
CA ASN A 789 -29.94 13.99 -46.08
C ASN A 789 -29.54 13.71 -47.54
N ARG A 790 -28.26 13.90 -47.89
CA ARG A 790 -27.67 13.60 -49.20
C ARG A 790 -26.62 12.51 -49.05
N ASP A 791 -26.64 11.53 -49.96
CA ASP A 791 -25.82 10.33 -49.85
C ASP A 791 -24.32 10.63 -49.81
N ASN A 792 -23.82 11.51 -50.69
CA ASN A 792 -22.40 11.88 -50.73
C ASN A 792 -21.96 12.62 -49.45
N LEU A 793 -22.82 13.49 -48.93
CA LEU A 793 -22.52 14.24 -47.71
C LEU A 793 -22.52 13.33 -46.48
N ILE A 794 -23.52 12.43 -46.36
CA ILE A 794 -23.55 11.44 -45.28
C ILE A 794 -22.31 10.54 -45.33
N LYS A 795 -21.86 10.08 -46.51
CA LYS A 795 -20.66 9.26 -46.63
C LYS A 795 -19.41 9.96 -46.08
N ASN A 796 -19.20 11.23 -46.39
CA ASN A 796 -17.99 11.96 -46.02
C ASN A 796 -18.06 12.59 -44.61
N GLN A 797 -19.26 12.90 -44.13
CA GLN A 797 -19.49 13.63 -42.86
C GLN A 797 -20.34 12.84 -41.86
N ILE A 798 -20.32 11.49 -41.93
CA ILE A 798 -21.19 10.63 -41.11
C ILE A 798 -21.09 10.96 -39.63
N HIS A 799 -19.88 11.13 -39.10
CA HIS A 799 -19.68 11.43 -37.70
C HIS A 799 -20.19 12.82 -37.29
N PRO A 800 -19.76 13.94 -37.93
CA PRO A 800 -20.33 15.26 -37.66
C PRO A 800 -21.86 15.31 -37.74
N ILE A 801 -22.46 14.62 -38.73
CA ILE A 801 -23.92 14.55 -38.89
C ILE A 801 -24.58 13.78 -37.73
N CYS A 802 -24.01 12.65 -37.32
CA CYS A 802 -24.50 11.90 -36.16
C CYS A 802 -24.42 12.76 -34.88
N ARG A 803 -23.29 13.42 -34.62
CA ARG A 803 -23.12 14.31 -33.46
C ARG A 803 -24.06 15.49 -33.47
N TYR A 804 -24.28 16.11 -34.62
CA TYR A 804 -25.26 17.16 -34.79
C TYR A 804 -26.67 16.67 -34.44
N THR A 805 -27.06 15.51 -34.97
CA THR A 805 -28.39 14.92 -34.75
C THR A 805 -28.61 14.54 -33.28
N GLU A 806 -27.59 14.00 -32.61
CA GLU A 806 -27.62 13.71 -31.18
C GLU A 806 -27.80 14.98 -30.33
N LYS A 807 -26.97 16.01 -30.56
CA LYS A 807 -27.06 17.29 -29.84
C LYS A 807 -28.40 17.99 -30.08
N LEU A 808 -28.90 17.95 -31.31
CA LEU A 808 -30.23 18.44 -31.69
C LEU A 808 -31.33 17.82 -30.82
N LEU A 809 -31.22 16.55 -30.48
CA LEU A 809 -32.21 15.90 -29.63
C LEU A 809 -32.10 16.35 -28.16
N ASN A 810 -30.91 16.69 -27.68
CA ASN A 810 -30.68 17.07 -26.28
C ASN A 810 -30.94 18.56 -25.98
N ASN A 811 -30.69 19.47 -26.93
CA ASN A 811 -30.58 20.91 -26.64
C ASN A 811 -31.81 21.77 -26.97
N ASN A 812 -32.86 21.23 -27.59
CA ASN A 812 -33.96 22.03 -28.12
C ASN A 812 -35.15 22.22 -27.16
N THR A 813 -35.71 23.43 -27.14
CA THR A 813 -36.77 23.89 -26.22
C THR A 813 -38.20 23.80 -26.78
N PHE A 814 -38.38 23.58 -28.09
CA PHE A 814 -39.71 23.49 -28.70
C PHE A 814 -40.45 22.20 -28.32
N THR A 815 -41.78 22.25 -28.40
CA THR A 815 -42.64 21.10 -28.17
C THR A 815 -42.53 20.11 -29.33
N TRP A 816 -42.05 18.90 -29.04
CA TRP A 816 -41.92 17.83 -30.03
C TRP A 816 -43.31 17.29 -30.41
N ASP A 817 -43.53 17.04 -31.69
CA ASP A 817 -44.72 16.33 -32.18
C ASP A 817 -44.35 15.00 -32.83
N ASN A 818 -45.34 14.11 -32.95
CA ASN A 818 -45.13 12.77 -33.50
C ASN A 818 -44.67 12.77 -34.98
N SER A 819 -45.04 13.79 -35.76
CA SER A 819 -44.63 13.89 -37.17
C SER A 819 -43.13 14.16 -37.28
N PHE A 820 -42.62 15.07 -36.46
CA PHE A 820 -41.21 15.41 -36.44
C PHE A 820 -40.35 14.31 -35.82
N ILE A 821 -40.81 13.67 -34.75
CA ILE A 821 -40.14 12.47 -34.21
C ILE A 821 -40.02 11.39 -35.29
N ASN A 822 -41.09 11.14 -36.06
CA ASN A 822 -41.06 10.20 -37.16
C ASN A 822 -40.07 10.60 -38.27
N PHE A 823 -40.01 11.90 -38.60
CA PHE A 823 -39.05 12.43 -39.57
C PHE A 823 -37.58 12.18 -39.15
N ILE A 824 -37.22 12.47 -37.90
CA ILE A 824 -35.87 12.21 -37.39
C ILE A 824 -35.59 10.71 -37.30
N TYR A 825 -36.58 9.91 -36.90
CA TYR A 825 -36.46 8.46 -36.86
C TYR A 825 -36.11 7.89 -38.25
N THR A 826 -36.86 8.25 -39.30
CA THR A 826 -36.54 7.83 -40.68
C THR A 826 -35.16 8.31 -41.13
N PHE A 827 -34.75 9.52 -40.77
CA PHE A 827 -33.42 10.02 -41.06
C PHE A 827 -32.32 9.18 -40.37
N SER A 828 -32.53 8.83 -39.09
CA SER A 828 -31.59 7.99 -38.33
C SER A 828 -31.47 6.56 -38.88
N GLU A 829 -32.55 5.98 -39.42
CA GLU A 829 -32.50 4.70 -40.11
C GLU A 829 -31.61 4.78 -41.37
N LYS A 830 -31.66 5.90 -42.09
CA LYS A 830 -30.75 6.15 -43.20
C LYS A 830 -29.31 6.29 -42.71
N LEU A 831 -29.05 7.07 -41.65
CA LEU A 831 -27.69 7.17 -41.08
C LEU A 831 -27.12 5.79 -40.72
N TRP A 832 -27.95 4.89 -40.18
CA TRP A 832 -27.54 3.53 -39.88
C TRP A 832 -27.04 2.78 -41.12
N GLN A 833 -27.65 2.96 -42.30
CA GLN A 833 -27.19 2.34 -43.55
C GLN A 833 -25.78 2.81 -43.97
N TYR A 834 -25.39 4.02 -43.57
CA TYR A 834 -24.10 4.63 -43.92
C TYR A 834 -23.04 4.50 -42.82
N ARG A 835 -23.35 3.86 -41.69
CA ARG A 835 -22.44 3.72 -40.53
C ARG A 835 -21.06 3.13 -40.84
N GLN A 836 -20.94 2.37 -41.94
CA GLN A 836 -19.68 1.74 -42.36
C GLN A 836 -18.63 2.73 -42.90
N TYR A 837 -19.04 3.94 -43.28
CA TYR A 837 -18.13 5.00 -43.77
C TYR A 837 -17.44 5.77 -42.63
N ASP A 838 -17.70 5.39 -41.38
CA ASP A 838 -16.99 5.93 -40.23
C ASP A 838 -15.69 5.13 -39.99
N GLU A 839 -14.56 5.67 -40.47
CA GLU A 839 -13.24 5.00 -40.47
C GLU A 839 -12.42 5.20 -39.19
N ARG A 840 -13.02 5.72 -38.11
CA ARG A 840 -12.30 5.98 -36.86
C ARG A 840 -11.77 4.70 -36.21
N GLU A 841 -10.56 4.78 -35.66
CA GLU A 841 -9.86 3.64 -35.06
C GLU A 841 -10.60 3.05 -33.85
N LYS A 842 -10.37 1.75 -33.60
CA LYS A 842 -10.88 1.07 -32.41
C LYS A 842 -10.17 1.57 -31.16
N THR A 843 -10.95 1.96 -30.16
CA THR A 843 -10.48 2.35 -28.82
C THR A 843 -10.38 1.14 -27.89
N SER A 844 -9.82 1.34 -26.69
CA SER A 844 -9.58 0.28 -25.70
C SER A 844 -10.83 -0.20 -24.95
N ASP A 845 -11.87 0.63 -24.82
CA ASP A 845 -13.13 0.31 -24.11
C ASP A 845 -14.37 0.62 -24.97
N TRP A 846 -15.48 -0.09 -24.73
CA TRP A 846 -16.68 0.02 -25.55
C TRP A 846 -17.49 1.28 -25.30
N VAL A 847 -17.34 1.94 -24.16
CA VAL A 847 -18.04 3.18 -23.84
C VAL A 847 -17.47 4.31 -24.67
N THR A 848 -16.14 4.48 -24.66
CA THR A 848 -15.42 5.45 -25.50
C THR A 848 -15.67 5.16 -26.98
N GLN A 849 -15.65 3.90 -27.40
CA GLN A 849 -15.97 3.51 -28.76
C GLN A 849 -17.40 3.90 -29.15
N SER A 850 -18.37 3.66 -28.27
CA SER A 850 -19.77 3.98 -28.54
C SER A 850 -20.03 5.48 -28.59
N LEU A 851 -19.37 6.25 -27.72
CA LEU A 851 -19.45 7.71 -27.74
C LEU A 851 -18.85 8.27 -29.02
N ASN A 852 -17.75 7.69 -29.52
CA ASN A 852 -16.97 8.22 -30.63
C ASN A 852 -17.08 7.40 -31.91
N SER A 853 -18.22 6.76 -32.17
CA SER A 853 -18.49 6.08 -33.44
C SER A 853 -19.93 6.31 -33.89
N ALA A 854 -20.18 6.34 -35.19
CA ALA A 854 -21.53 6.40 -35.76
C ALA A 854 -22.35 5.18 -35.30
N LYS A 855 -21.69 4.03 -35.14
CA LYS A 855 -22.29 2.79 -34.63
C LYS A 855 -22.81 2.88 -33.19
N GLY A 856 -22.27 3.78 -32.35
CA GLY A 856 -22.81 4.04 -31.01
C GLY A 856 -23.64 5.33 -30.87
N ILE A 857 -23.32 6.38 -31.63
CA ILE A 857 -24.11 7.63 -31.61
C ILE A 857 -25.51 7.42 -32.17
N ILE A 858 -25.68 6.64 -33.25
CA ILE A 858 -27.01 6.38 -33.85
C ILE A 858 -27.95 5.64 -32.87
N PRO A 859 -27.51 4.58 -32.17
CA PRO A 859 -28.28 4.01 -31.07
C PRO A 859 -28.66 5.01 -29.98
N SER A 860 -27.75 5.92 -29.61
CA SER A 860 -28.03 6.95 -28.62
C SER A 860 -29.11 7.92 -29.10
N ILE A 861 -29.09 8.30 -30.39
CA ILE A 861 -30.16 9.05 -31.06
C ILE A 861 -31.50 8.31 -30.92
N TRP A 862 -31.54 7.00 -31.17
CA TRP A 862 -32.77 6.21 -31.00
C TRP A 862 -33.28 6.18 -29.56
N MET A 863 -32.39 6.11 -28.57
CA MET A 863 -32.78 6.18 -27.15
C MET A 863 -33.38 7.54 -26.78
N ILE A 864 -32.81 8.63 -27.29
CA ILE A 864 -33.34 9.97 -27.04
C ILE A 864 -34.68 10.17 -27.76
N LEU A 865 -34.83 9.68 -29.00
CA LEU A 865 -36.10 9.70 -29.74
C LEU A 865 -37.18 8.91 -29.02
N LEU A 866 -36.85 7.72 -28.51
CA LEU A 866 -37.76 6.90 -27.71
C LEU A 866 -38.26 7.67 -26.48
N LYS A 867 -37.37 8.32 -25.72
CA LYS A 867 -37.74 9.18 -24.57
C LYS A 867 -38.72 10.28 -24.97
N LYS A 868 -38.47 10.95 -26.10
CA LYS A 868 -39.34 12.02 -26.61
C LYS A 868 -40.70 11.51 -27.07
N GLU A 869 -40.75 10.38 -27.77
CA GLU A 869 -42.01 9.81 -28.25
C GLU A 869 -42.92 9.36 -27.11
N ILE A 870 -42.34 8.76 -26.07
CA ILE A 870 -43.06 8.41 -24.85
C ILE A 870 -43.64 9.66 -24.17
N ALA A 871 -42.85 10.73 -24.08
CA ALA A 871 -43.31 11.99 -23.52
C ALA A 871 -44.47 12.62 -24.33
N VAL A 872 -44.43 12.56 -25.66
CA VAL A 872 -45.47 13.12 -26.54
C VAL A 872 -46.74 12.27 -26.57
N THR A 873 -46.59 10.95 -26.64
CA THR A 873 -47.74 10.02 -26.65
C THR A 873 -48.35 9.84 -25.26
N ASN A 874 -47.61 10.19 -24.21
CA ASN A 874 -47.95 9.95 -22.80
C ASN A 874 -48.21 8.45 -22.51
N GLN A 875 -47.51 7.57 -23.24
CA GLN A 875 -47.59 6.12 -23.08
C GLN A 875 -46.27 5.58 -22.57
N ASN A 876 -46.25 5.07 -21.34
CA ASN A 876 -45.07 4.44 -20.73
C ASN A 876 -44.79 3.03 -21.27
N ILE A 877 -44.74 2.86 -22.59
CA ILE A 877 -44.41 1.62 -23.28
C ILE A 877 -43.43 1.89 -24.42
N ILE A 878 -42.62 0.91 -24.77
CA ILE A 878 -41.73 1.01 -25.96
C ILE A 878 -42.59 0.84 -27.23
N PRO A 879 -42.63 1.82 -28.15
CA PRO A 879 -43.39 1.70 -29.38
C PRO A 879 -42.90 0.51 -30.26
N PRO A 880 -43.81 -0.19 -30.99
CA PRO A 880 -43.46 -1.40 -31.75
C PRO A 880 -42.32 -1.24 -32.75
N ARG A 881 -42.13 -0.03 -33.30
CA ARG A 881 -41.05 0.26 -34.25
C ARG A 881 -39.66 0.09 -33.62
N TYR A 882 -39.44 0.60 -32.41
CA TYR A 882 -38.17 0.43 -31.71
C TYR A 882 -37.98 -1.00 -31.25
N LEU A 883 -39.04 -1.68 -30.77
CA LEU A 883 -38.94 -3.09 -30.42
C LEU A 883 -38.53 -3.94 -31.62
N THR A 884 -39.13 -3.70 -32.80
CA THR A 884 -38.78 -4.42 -34.03
C THR A 884 -37.34 -4.13 -34.46
N LEU A 885 -36.92 -2.86 -34.42
CA LEU A 885 -35.55 -2.45 -34.72
C LEU A 885 -34.54 -3.10 -33.78
N PHE A 886 -34.75 -2.99 -32.47
CA PHE A 886 -33.85 -3.53 -31.45
C PHE A 886 -33.82 -5.06 -31.52
N ASP A 887 -34.96 -5.73 -31.68
CA ASP A 887 -35.01 -7.19 -31.89
C ASP A 887 -34.24 -7.62 -33.13
N GLY A 888 -34.31 -6.86 -34.21
CA GLY A 888 -33.57 -7.13 -35.44
C GLY A 888 -32.07 -7.06 -35.21
N LEU A 889 -31.60 -5.99 -34.57
CA LEU A 889 -30.18 -5.77 -34.30
C LEU A 889 -29.61 -6.74 -33.25
N VAL A 890 -30.38 -7.08 -32.22
CA VAL A 890 -30.00 -8.08 -31.21
C VAL A 890 -29.85 -9.48 -31.83
N LYS A 891 -30.67 -9.83 -32.83
CA LYS A 891 -30.64 -11.14 -33.51
C LYS A 891 -29.64 -11.23 -34.66
N ASP A 892 -29.11 -10.10 -35.14
CA ASP A 892 -28.14 -10.04 -36.23
C ASP A 892 -26.74 -10.48 -35.76
N THR A 893 -26.56 -11.80 -35.63
CA THR A 893 -25.29 -12.41 -35.22
C THR A 893 -24.23 -12.38 -36.32
N GLU A 894 -24.61 -12.16 -37.59
CA GLU A 894 -23.66 -12.14 -38.72
C GLU A 894 -22.83 -10.86 -38.74
N ASN A 895 -23.41 -9.71 -38.38
CA ASN A 895 -22.71 -8.42 -38.42
C ASN A 895 -22.21 -7.91 -37.07
N SER A 896 -22.65 -8.51 -35.95
CA SER A 896 -22.30 -8.19 -34.56
C SER A 896 -22.22 -6.70 -34.20
N HIS A 897 -23.10 -6.20 -33.32
CA HIS A 897 -23.20 -4.77 -32.99
C HIS A 897 -22.84 -4.44 -31.52
N PRO A 898 -21.57 -4.58 -31.08
CA PRO A 898 -21.18 -4.36 -29.69
C PRO A 898 -21.40 -2.91 -29.22
N GLU A 899 -21.21 -1.90 -30.06
CA GLU A 899 -21.46 -0.49 -29.71
C GLU A 899 -22.96 -0.25 -29.43
N PHE A 900 -23.84 -0.89 -30.20
CA PHE A 900 -25.28 -0.85 -29.96
C PHE A 900 -25.63 -1.52 -28.62
N ILE A 901 -25.04 -2.66 -28.31
CA ILE A 901 -25.28 -3.34 -27.03
C ILE A 901 -24.75 -2.53 -25.84
N CYS A 902 -23.60 -1.88 -25.97
CA CYS A 902 -23.10 -0.96 -24.95
C CYS A 902 -24.08 0.19 -24.68
N VAL A 903 -24.65 0.79 -25.73
CA VAL A 903 -25.70 1.81 -25.57
C VAL A 903 -26.97 1.24 -24.92
N LEU A 904 -27.39 0.02 -25.26
CA LEU A 904 -28.50 -0.62 -24.54
C LEU A 904 -28.20 -0.81 -23.05
N GLY A 905 -26.95 -1.15 -22.70
CA GLY A 905 -26.46 -1.19 -21.31
C GLY A 905 -26.56 0.17 -20.61
N GLN A 906 -26.11 1.24 -21.26
CA GLN A 906 -26.20 2.62 -20.72
C GLN A 906 -27.64 3.01 -20.40
N TYR A 907 -28.58 2.64 -21.26
CA TYR A 907 -30.01 2.96 -21.09
C TYR A 907 -30.81 1.82 -20.44
N PHE A 908 -30.15 0.82 -19.85
CA PHE A 908 -30.81 -0.38 -19.36
C PHE A 908 -31.90 -0.07 -18.32
N TYR A 909 -31.59 0.78 -17.32
CA TYR A 909 -32.58 1.18 -16.31
C TYR A 909 -33.86 1.77 -16.94
N PHE A 910 -33.69 2.64 -17.95
CA PHE A 910 -34.80 3.29 -18.65
C PHE A 910 -35.63 2.28 -19.45
N LEU A 911 -34.97 1.38 -20.19
CA LEU A 911 -35.65 0.35 -20.99
C LEU A 911 -36.38 -0.67 -20.11
N TYR A 912 -35.75 -1.06 -19.00
CA TYR A 912 -36.31 -1.99 -18.04
C TYR A 912 -37.58 -1.44 -17.38
N HIS A 913 -37.61 -0.15 -17.05
CA HIS A 913 -38.81 0.50 -16.52
C HIS A 913 -39.98 0.51 -17.54
N LEU A 914 -39.69 0.61 -18.84
CA LEU A 914 -40.73 0.63 -19.89
C LEU A 914 -41.22 -0.75 -20.29
N ASN A 915 -40.33 -1.75 -20.31
CA ASN A 915 -40.66 -3.12 -20.69
C ASN A 915 -39.67 -4.12 -20.06
N ASN A 916 -39.90 -4.44 -18.79
CA ASN A 916 -39.07 -5.38 -18.04
C ASN A 916 -39.01 -6.77 -18.70
N LYS A 917 -40.14 -7.26 -19.22
CA LYS A 917 -40.22 -8.57 -19.88
C LYS A 917 -39.33 -8.63 -21.12
N TRP A 918 -39.34 -7.60 -21.95
CA TRP A 918 -38.46 -7.56 -23.12
C TRP A 918 -36.98 -7.52 -22.72
N CYS A 919 -36.62 -6.73 -21.71
CA CYS A 919 -35.25 -6.70 -21.20
C CYS A 919 -34.83 -8.08 -20.66
N ALA A 920 -35.69 -8.74 -19.88
CA ALA A 920 -35.48 -10.10 -19.37
C ALA A 920 -35.32 -11.13 -20.49
N ASP A 921 -36.18 -11.08 -21.52
CA ASP A 921 -36.17 -12.05 -22.61
C ASP A 921 -34.99 -11.85 -23.59
N LYS A 922 -34.48 -10.61 -23.74
CA LYS A 922 -33.53 -10.24 -24.80
C LYS A 922 -32.14 -9.78 -24.34
N LEU A 923 -32.04 -9.15 -23.18
CA LEU A 923 -30.80 -8.50 -22.73
C LEU A 923 -30.16 -9.21 -21.53
N PHE A 924 -30.95 -9.80 -20.63
CA PHE A 924 -30.41 -10.49 -19.44
C PHE A 924 -29.45 -11.62 -19.80
N SER A 925 -29.69 -12.34 -20.89
CA SER A 925 -28.79 -13.39 -21.35
C SER A 925 -27.38 -12.87 -21.65
N PHE A 926 -27.24 -11.61 -22.08
CA PHE A 926 -25.94 -10.99 -22.35
C PHE A 926 -25.16 -10.66 -21.08
N PHE A 927 -25.83 -10.47 -19.94
CA PHE A 927 -25.17 -10.35 -18.64
C PHE A 927 -24.71 -11.69 -18.05
N MET A 928 -25.15 -12.82 -18.64
CA MET A 928 -25.03 -14.17 -18.07
C MET A 928 -24.42 -15.20 -19.04
N SER A 929 -23.72 -14.75 -20.08
CA SER A 929 -23.06 -15.67 -21.01
C SER A 929 -21.81 -15.06 -21.63
N GLU A 930 -20.75 -15.87 -21.78
CA GLU A 930 -19.50 -15.49 -22.47
C GLU A 930 -19.71 -15.36 -23.99
N ASN A 931 -20.41 -14.31 -24.39
CA ASN A 931 -20.61 -13.97 -25.79
C ASN A 931 -19.93 -12.61 -26.09
N PRO A 932 -19.76 -12.22 -27.38
CA PRO A 932 -19.11 -10.96 -27.76
C PRO A 932 -19.76 -9.68 -27.19
N TYR A 933 -20.98 -9.77 -26.67
CA TYR A 933 -21.74 -8.68 -26.07
C TYR A 933 -21.68 -8.63 -24.54
N PHE A 934 -21.05 -9.61 -23.90
CA PHE A 934 -20.90 -9.67 -22.44
C PHE A 934 -20.17 -8.45 -21.88
N ILE A 935 -18.99 -8.11 -22.41
CA ILE A 935 -18.23 -6.94 -21.97
C ILE A 935 -18.97 -5.63 -22.34
N PRO A 936 -19.40 -5.41 -23.60
CA PRO A 936 -20.11 -4.19 -23.97
C PRO A 936 -21.33 -3.87 -23.11
N ILE A 937 -22.18 -4.87 -22.80
CA ILE A 937 -23.41 -4.60 -22.03
C ILE A 937 -23.09 -4.19 -20.59
N TRP A 938 -22.08 -4.82 -19.97
CA TRP A 938 -21.62 -4.47 -18.63
C TRP A 938 -20.98 -3.08 -18.60
N GLU A 939 -20.05 -2.78 -19.51
CA GLU A 939 -19.40 -1.45 -19.56
C GLU A 939 -20.44 -0.34 -19.78
N GLY A 940 -21.44 -0.59 -20.63
CA GLY A 940 -22.57 0.30 -20.79
C GLY A 940 -23.37 0.49 -19.51
N PHE A 941 -23.78 -0.63 -18.88
CA PHE A 941 -24.58 -0.62 -17.64
C PHE A 941 -23.91 0.20 -16.53
N MET A 942 -22.61 0.00 -16.32
CA MET A 942 -21.85 0.64 -15.25
C MET A 942 -21.62 2.16 -15.45
N THR A 943 -21.90 2.70 -16.64
CA THR A 943 -21.67 4.12 -16.92
C THR A 943 -22.82 5.02 -16.43
N THR A 944 -24.07 4.61 -16.66
CA THR A 944 -25.24 5.49 -16.47
C THR A 944 -26.45 4.82 -15.84
N SER A 945 -26.46 3.50 -15.66
CA SER A 945 -27.62 2.83 -15.06
C SER A 945 -27.62 2.98 -13.54
N LEU A 946 -28.82 3.24 -13.00
CA LEU A 946 -29.05 3.25 -11.55
C LEU A 946 -29.40 1.84 -11.08
N LEU A 947 -28.67 1.38 -10.08
CA LEU A 947 -28.99 0.15 -9.38
C LEU A 947 -30.19 0.41 -8.46
N THR A 948 -31.38 -0.05 -8.86
CA THR A 948 -32.61 0.08 -8.07
C THR A 948 -33.00 -1.25 -7.47
N GLU A 949 -33.86 -1.25 -6.44
CA GLU A 949 -34.29 -2.48 -5.75
C GLU A 949 -34.82 -3.56 -6.70
N LYS A 950 -35.56 -3.20 -7.75
CA LYS A 950 -36.05 -4.17 -8.74
C LYS A 950 -34.93 -4.77 -9.57
N ILE A 951 -33.98 -3.94 -10.02
CA ILE A 951 -32.86 -4.39 -10.84
C ILE A 951 -31.91 -5.23 -10.01
N GLY A 952 -31.49 -4.76 -8.82
CA GLY A 952 -30.59 -5.51 -7.95
C GLY A 952 -31.12 -6.90 -7.62
N ASN A 953 -32.39 -6.99 -7.19
CA ASN A 953 -33.04 -8.27 -6.90
C ASN A 953 -33.07 -9.27 -8.08
N GLU A 954 -33.07 -8.79 -9.33
CA GLU A 954 -33.01 -9.65 -10.52
C GLU A 954 -31.59 -9.89 -11.03
N PHE A 955 -30.65 -9.00 -10.69
CA PHE A 955 -29.26 -9.01 -11.17
C PHE A 955 -28.30 -9.74 -10.22
N GLU A 956 -28.76 -10.21 -9.05
CA GLU A 956 -27.96 -10.97 -8.09
C GLU A 956 -27.09 -12.04 -8.78
N HIS A 957 -27.69 -12.89 -9.63
CA HIS A 957 -26.96 -13.91 -10.38
C HIS A 957 -26.04 -13.35 -11.48
N SER A 958 -26.45 -12.25 -12.12
CA SER A 958 -25.65 -11.53 -13.12
C SER A 958 -24.35 -11.00 -12.54
N PHE A 959 -24.40 -10.34 -11.39
CA PHE A 959 -23.22 -9.85 -10.69
C PHE A 959 -22.30 -10.99 -10.25
N LEU A 960 -22.86 -12.09 -9.71
CA LEU A 960 -22.07 -13.27 -9.34
C LEU A 960 -21.34 -13.86 -10.55
N PHE A 961 -22.05 -14.04 -11.68
CA PHE A 961 -21.47 -14.54 -12.92
C PHE A 961 -20.38 -13.59 -13.44
N ALA A 962 -20.62 -12.28 -13.41
CA ALA A 962 -19.64 -11.30 -13.87
C ALA A 962 -18.37 -11.28 -13.01
N MET A 963 -18.51 -11.45 -11.70
CA MET A 963 -17.37 -11.57 -10.79
C MET A 963 -16.58 -12.86 -11.02
N GLU A 964 -17.22 -13.96 -11.41
CA GLU A 964 -16.53 -15.21 -11.78
C GLU A 964 -15.73 -15.08 -13.10
N HIS A 965 -16.13 -14.16 -13.99
CA HIS A 965 -15.51 -13.92 -15.31
C HIS A 965 -14.83 -12.54 -15.41
N ILE A 966 -14.50 -11.96 -14.27
CA ILE A 966 -13.86 -10.65 -14.12
C ILE A 966 -12.53 -10.51 -14.88
N ASP A 967 -11.85 -11.63 -15.18
CA ASP A 967 -10.61 -11.65 -15.97
C ASP A 967 -10.82 -11.30 -17.45
N LEU A 968 -12.07 -11.33 -17.94
CA LEU A 968 -12.40 -10.89 -19.30
C LEU A 968 -12.43 -9.36 -19.44
N PHE A 969 -12.56 -8.63 -18.33
CA PHE A 969 -12.61 -7.17 -18.32
C PHE A 969 -11.21 -6.56 -18.33
N SER A 970 -11.09 -5.35 -18.90
CA SER A 970 -9.92 -4.49 -18.68
C SER A 970 -9.78 -4.18 -17.18
N GLU A 971 -8.61 -3.71 -16.76
CA GLU A 971 -8.37 -3.36 -15.35
C GLU A 971 -9.35 -2.28 -14.86
N GLU A 972 -9.53 -1.21 -15.65
CA GLU A 972 -10.49 -0.14 -15.35
C GLU A 972 -11.94 -0.63 -15.26
N SER A 973 -12.38 -1.48 -16.21
CA SER A 973 -13.73 -2.03 -16.21
C SER A 973 -13.96 -3.01 -15.06
N ALA A 974 -12.94 -3.77 -14.66
CA ALA A 974 -13.00 -4.67 -13.50
C ALA A 974 -13.12 -3.91 -12.17
N GLU A 975 -12.40 -2.80 -12.02
CA GLU A 975 -12.55 -1.92 -10.85
C GLU A 975 -13.95 -1.30 -10.78
N CYS A 976 -14.48 -0.84 -11.92
CA CYS A 976 -15.83 -0.30 -11.99
C CYS A 976 -16.89 -1.36 -11.65
N LEU A 977 -16.74 -2.58 -12.18
CA LEU A 977 -17.62 -3.70 -11.86
C LEU A 977 -17.56 -4.04 -10.36
N THR A 978 -16.38 -4.01 -9.77
CA THR A 978 -16.19 -4.24 -8.33
C THR A 978 -16.94 -3.20 -7.49
N LYS A 979 -16.95 -1.93 -7.92
CA LYS A 979 -17.75 -0.88 -7.26
C LYS A 979 -19.25 -1.20 -7.30
N PHE A 980 -19.80 -1.51 -8.48
CA PHE A 980 -21.22 -1.88 -8.60
C PHE A 980 -21.58 -3.16 -7.86
N TYR A 981 -20.68 -4.16 -7.90
CA TYR A 981 -20.82 -5.40 -7.14
C TYR A 981 -20.89 -5.13 -5.63
N THR A 982 -20.09 -4.19 -5.13
CA THR A 982 -20.11 -3.77 -3.72
C THR A 982 -21.41 -3.06 -3.35
N LEU A 983 -21.93 -2.19 -4.24
CA LEU A 983 -23.23 -1.54 -4.04
C LEU A 983 -24.40 -2.54 -4.04
N GLU A 984 -24.37 -3.54 -4.92
CA GLU A 984 -25.32 -4.66 -4.92
C GLU A 984 -25.27 -5.42 -3.57
N MET A 985 -24.07 -5.68 -3.06
CA MET A 985 -23.87 -6.31 -1.74
C MET A 985 -24.44 -5.50 -0.58
N ILE A 986 -24.26 -4.17 -0.61
CA ILE A 986 -24.73 -3.28 0.46
C ILE A 986 -26.25 -3.20 0.47
N HIS A 987 -26.88 -3.07 -0.70
CA HIS A 987 -28.28 -2.67 -0.79
C HIS A 987 -29.26 -3.82 -1.03
N TYR A 988 -28.87 -4.86 -1.78
CA TYR A 988 -29.84 -5.78 -2.41
C TYR A 988 -29.51 -7.26 -2.21
N ALA A 989 -28.25 -7.62 -2.01
CA ALA A 989 -27.85 -9.00 -1.81
C ALA A 989 -28.45 -9.60 -0.52
N LYS A 990 -29.08 -10.78 -0.64
CA LYS A 990 -29.77 -11.43 0.48
C LYS A 990 -28.82 -12.06 1.49
N ASN A 991 -27.69 -12.57 1.04
CA ASN A 991 -26.69 -13.19 1.92
C ASN A 991 -25.26 -12.92 1.41
N PRO A 992 -24.76 -11.68 1.59
CA PRO A 992 -23.45 -11.27 1.05
C PRO A 992 -22.29 -12.14 1.56
N LEU A 993 -22.33 -12.56 2.83
CA LEU A 993 -21.28 -13.39 3.45
C LEU A 993 -21.16 -14.77 2.81
N LYS A 994 -22.27 -15.36 2.41
CA LYS A 994 -22.31 -16.68 1.79
C LYS A 994 -22.01 -16.60 0.31
N ASP A 995 -22.64 -15.64 -0.36
CA ASP A 995 -22.65 -15.62 -1.81
C ASP A 995 -21.62 -14.68 -2.42
N PHE A 996 -21.64 -13.39 -2.08
CA PHE A 996 -20.82 -12.40 -2.78
C PHE A 996 -19.35 -12.38 -2.32
N ILE A 997 -19.14 -12.29 -1.00
CA ILE A 997 -17.80 -12.15 -0.42
C ILE A 997 -16.87 -13.30 -0.85
N PRO A 998 -17.28 -14.58 -0.82
CA PRO A 998 -16.39 -15.66 -1.26
C PRO A 998 -15.98 -15.57 -2.74
N ARG A 999 -16.86 -15.13 -3.66
CA ARG A 999 -16.49 -15.03 -5.10
C ARG A 999 -15.50 -13.90 -5.34
N LEU A 1000 -15.73 -12.74 -4.73
CA LEU A 1000 -14.78 -11.62 -4.79
C LEU A 1000 -13.39 -12.05 -4.27
N PHE A 1001 -13.34 -12.74 -3.14
CA PHE A 1001 -12.09 -13.14 -2.49
C PHE A 1001 -11.43 -14.40 -3.10
N CYS A 1002 -12.15 -15.17 -3.91
CA CYS A 1002 -11.59 -16.27 -4.70
C CYS A 1002 -10.72 -15.78 -5.87
N ASN A 1003 -10.90 -14.53 -6.31
CA ASN A 1003 -10.08 -13.93 -7.35
C ASN A 1003 -8.60 -13.81 -6.94
N LYS A 1004 -7.69 -13.87 -7.93
CA LYS A 1004 -6.24 -13.74 -7.78
C LYS A 1004 -5.74 -12.29 -7.82
N LYS A 1005 -6.56 -11.32 -8.24
CA LYS A 1005 -6.16 -9.91 -8.34
C LYS A 1005 -6.38 -9.17 -7.02
N ASP A 1006 -5.29 -8.80 -6.34
CA ASP A 1006 -5.36 -8.12 -5.03
C ASP A 1006 -5.88 -6.67 -5.10
N ASN A 1007 -5.71 -5.98 -6.23
CA ASN A 1007 -6.23 -4.63 -6.44
C ASN A 1007 -7.77 -4.55 -6.30
N LEU A 1008 -8.51 -5.60 -6.66
CA LEU A 1008 -9.97 -5.62 -6.52
C LEU A 1008 -10.43 -5.68 -5.07
N LYS A 1009 -9.65 -6.27 -4.16
CA LYS A 1009 -9.96 -6.25 -2.72
C LYS A 1009 -9.83 -4.85 -2.15
N ILE A 1010 -8.79 -4.13 -2.58
CA ILE A 1010 -8.60 -2.71 -2.23
C ILE A 1010 -9.78 -1.90 -2.78
N LYS A 1011 -10.16 -2.13 -4.05
CA LYS A 1011 -11.28 -1.42 -4.65
C LYS A 1011 -12.62 -1.68 -3.96
N PHE A 1012 -12.85 -2.92 -3.50
CA PHE A 1012 -13.98 -3.26 -2.65
C PHE A 1012 -13.93 -2.47 -1.34
N ALA A 1013 -12.77 -2.40 -0.69
CA ALA A 1013 -12.61 -1.68 0.55
C ALA A 1013 -12.83 -0.17 0.39
N ASP A 1014 -12.30 0.44 -0.67
CA ASP A 1014 -12.53 1.84 -1.02
C ASP A 1014 -14.01 2.11 -1.30
N SER A 1015 -14.70 1.18 -1.96
CA SER A 1015 -16.14 1.32 -2.26
C SER A 1015 -17.00 1.27 -1.00
N ILE A 1016 -16.62 0.48 0.01
CA ILE A 1016 -17.25 0.53 1.34
C ILE A 1016 -16.98 1.88 2.01
N GLN A 1017 -15.76 2.41 1.92
CA GLN A 1017 -15.42 3.72 2.48
C GLN A 1017 -16.26 4.84 1.86
N ASP A 1018 -16.33 4.89 0.51
CA ASP A 1018 -17.17 5.85 -0.24
C ASP A 1018 -18.61 5.82 0.29
N TYR A 1019 -19.18 4.63 0.47
CA TYR A 1019 -20.53 4.46 1.01
C TYR A 1019 -20.64 4.99 2.45
N LEU A 1020 -19.67 4.69 3.32
CA LEU A 1020 -19.67 5.16 4.71
C LEU A 1020 -19.53 6.68 4.82
N ILE A 1021 -18.88 7.35 3.86
CA ILE A 1021 -18.78 8.81 3.80
C ILE A 1021 -20.14 9.43 3.49
N GLU A 1022 -20.87 8.89 2.50
CA GLU A 1022 -22.13 9.46 2.01
C GLU A 1022 -23.35 9.05 2.86
N ALA A 1023 -23.35 7.84 3.42
CA ALA A 1023 -24.48 7.28 4.15
C ALA A 1023 -24.80 8.07 5.42
N ASN A 1024 -26.09 8.13 5.79
CA ASN A 1024 -26.50 8.65 7.09
C ASN A 1024 -26.34 7.58 8.19
N LEU A 1025 -26.43 7.98 9.46
CA LEU A 1025 -26.22 7.06 10.60
C LEU A 1025 -27.17 5.84 10.59
N THR A 1026 -28.42 6.01 10.15
CA THR A 1026 -29.39 4.90 10.09
C THR A 1026 -29.01 3.86 9.04
N GLU A 1027 -28.47 4.31 7.91
CA GLU A 1027 -27.97 3.45 6.84
C GLU A 1027 -26.70 2.69 7.26
N LYS A 1028 -25.77 3.39 7.92
CA LYS A 1028 -24.57 2.76 8.50
C LYS A 1028 -24.93 1.67 9.50
N GLN A 1029 -25.87 1.94 10.41
CA GLN A 1029 -26.38 0.96 11.37
C GLN A 1029 -26.97 -0.27 10.67
N LYS A 1030 -27.79 -0.07 9.64
CA LYS A 1030 -28.36 -1.17 8.86
C LYS A 1030 -27.29 -2.04 8.21
N LEU A 1031 -26.27 -1.43 7.59
CA LEU A 1031 -25.16 -2.16 6.97
C LEU A 1031 -24.34 -2.94 8.01
N TRP A 1032 -24.04 -2.28 9.14
CA TRP A 1032 -23.31 -2.87 10.26
C TRP A 1032 -24.00 -4.12 10.80
N ASP A 1033 -25.30 -4.01 11.09
CA ASP A 1033 -26.11 -5.09 11.65
C ASP A 1033 -26.43 -6.19 10.63
N ALA A 1034 -26.54 -5.85 9.35
CA ALA A 1034 -26.89 -6.80 8.30
C ALA A 1034 -25.79 -7.83 8.05
N TRP A 1035 -24.54 -7.38 7.85
CA TRP A 1035 -23.42 -8.30 7.58
C TRP A 1035 -22.04 -7.74 7.89
N LEU A 1036 -21.81 -6.42 7.91
CA LEU A 1036 -20.46 -5.86 7.98
C LEU A 1036 -19.75 -6.19 9.32
N TYR A 1037 -20.48 -6.15 10.45
CA TYR A 1037 -19.96 -6.58 11.75
C TYR A 1037 -19.55 -8.06 11.74
N GLN A 1038 -20.44 -8.92 11.22
CA GLN A 1038 -20.20 -10.37 11.17
C GLN A 1038 -19.06 -10.72 10.21
N TYR A 1039 -18.94 -10.00 9.09
CA TYR A 1039 -17.81 -10.10 8.17
C TYR A 1039 -16.47 -9.85 8.87
N TRP A 1040 -16.34 -8.76 9.63
CA TRP A 1040 -15.12 -8.49 10.41
C TRP A 1040 -14.85 -9.59 11.44
N LYS A 1041 -15.89 -10.02 12.16
CA LYS A 1041 -15.76 -11.06 13.18
C LYS A 1041 -15.34 -12.42 12.61
N ASP A 1042 -15.87 -12.81 11.46
CA ASP A 1042 -15.55 -14.09 10.82
C ASP A 1042 -14.14 -14.10 10.23
N ARG A 1043 -13.71 -12.97 9.66
CA ARG A 1043 -12.33 -12.80 9.19
C ARG A 1043 -11.34 -12.85 10.36
N LEU A 1044 -11.60 -12.14 11.46
CA LEU A 1044 -10.72 -12.10 12.63
C LEU A 1044 -10.61 -13.44 13.36
N ASN A 1045 -11.74 -14.10 13.62
CA ASN A 1045 -11.73 -15.31 14.46
C ASN A 1045 -11.45 -16.59 13.67
N TYR A 1046 -11.81 -16.62 12.39
CA TYR A 1046 -11.82 -17.85 11.59
C TYR A 1046 -11.07 -17.73 10.26
N ASN A 1047 -10.56 -16.55 9.87
CA ASN A 1047 -9.92 -16.29 8.58
C ASN A 1047 -10.82 -16.63 7.36
N ILE A 1048 -12.14 -16.42 7.48
CA ILE A 1048 -13.12 -16.75 6.43
C ILE A 1048 -13.56 -15.49 5.67
N PRO A 1049 -13.49 -15.43 4.31
CA PRO A 1049 -13.04 -16.50 3.42
C PRO A 1049 -11.52 -16.65 3.28
N LYS A 1050 -10.74 -15.61 3.62
CA LYS A 1050 -9.27 -15.63 3.63
C LYS A 1050 -8.73 -14.79 4.80
N PRO A 1051 -7.48 -14.97 5.25
CA PRO A 1051 -6.82 -14.00 6.14
C PRO A 1051 -6.79 -12.59 5.54
N PHE A 1052 -6.65 -11.57 6.38
CA PHE A 1052 -6.37 -10.21 5.90
C PHE A 1052 -4.99 -10.13 5.23
N CYS A 1053 -4.84 -9.19 4.31
CA CYS A 1053 -3.54 -8.78 3.78
C CYS A 1053 -3.25 -7.32 4.15
N ASP A 1054 -1.98 -6.96 4.28
CA ASP A 1054 -1.55 -5.67 4.81
C ASP A 1054 -2.22 -4.45 4.12
N ASN A 1055 -2.38 -4.51 2.80
CA ASN A 1055 -3.00 -3.41 2.05
C ASN A 1055 -4.53 -3.29 2.30
N GLU A 1056 -5.21 -4.40 2.58
CA GLU A 1056 -6.64 -4.39 2.95
C GLU A 1056 -6.83 -3.80 4.35
N GLU A 1057 -5.96 -4.16 5.31
CA GLU A 1057 -6.00 -3.63 6.68
C GLU A 1057 -5.80 -2.11 6.72
N LYS A 1058 -4.88 -1.60 5.89
CA LYS A 1058 -4.66 -0.16 5.68
C LYS A 1058 -5.91 0.54 5.15
N ALA A 1059 -6.54 -0.02 4.12
CA ALA A 1059 -7.77 0.55 3.55
C ALA A 1059 -8.92 0.56 4.57
N MET A 1060 -8.99 -0.45 5.45
CA MET A 1060 -10.02 -0.51 6.48
C MET A 1060 -9.78 0.45 7.66
N LEU A 1061 -8.53 0.85 7.91
CA LEU A 1061 -8.19 1.87 8.92
C LEU A 1061 -8.91 3.20 8.62
N SER A 1062 -8.99 3.56 7.34
CA SER A 1062 -9.63 4.79 6.89
C SER A 1062 -11.16 4.80 7.11
N TRP A 1063 -11.78 3.65 7.34
CA TRP A 1063 -13.22 3.56 7.59
C TRP A 1063 -13.61 4.06 8.98
N LEU A 1064 -12.71 3.92 9.97
CA LEU A 1064 -13.03 4.14 11.38
C LEU A 1064 -13.68 5.51 11.64
N PRO A 1065 -13.13 6.65 11.18
CA PRO A 1065 -13.75 7.96 11.40
C PRO A 1065 -15.14 8.12 10.76
N HIS A 1066 -15.47 7.30 9.78
CA HIS A 1066 -16.73 7.37 9.04
C HIS A 1066 -17.86 6.54 9.67
N PHE A 1067 -17.59 5.73 10.70
CA PHE A 1067 -18.62 4.97 11.43
C PHE A 1067 -19.44 5.82 12.42
N ASP A 1068 -19.05 7.05 12.71
CA ASP A 1068 -19.75 7.97 13.62
C ASP A 1068 -20.06 7.31 15.00
N ASP A 1069 -21.32 7.11 15.38
CA ASP A 1069 -21.67 6.53 16.69
C ASP A 1069 -21.37 5.01 16.79
N LEU A 1070 -21.07 4.36 15.67
CA LEU A 1070 -20.59 2.97 15.63
C LEU A 1070 -19.08 2.87 15.85
N PHE A 1071 -18.37 3.99 15.94
CA PHE A 1071 -16.91 4.03 16.11
C PHE A 1071 -16.40 3.13 17.25
N PRO A 1072 -16.99 3.12 18.47
CA PRO A 1072 -16.54 2.23 19.54
C PRO A 1072 -16.55 0.74 19.14
N ALA A 1073 -17.66 0.27 18.57
CA ALA A 1073 -17.81 -1.13 18.16
C ALA A 1073 -16.86 -1.51 17.00
N ALA A 1074 -16.58 -0.56 16.10
CA ALA A 1074 -15.61 -0.75 15.03
C ALA A 1074 -14.18 -0.80 15.59
N VAL A 1075 -13.81 0.12 16.48
CA VAL A 1075 -12.48 0.11 17.12
C VAL A 1075 -12.26 -1.19 17.91
N ASP A 1076 -13.24 -1.64 18.68
CA ASP A 1076 -13.16 -2.89 19.47
C ASP A 1076 -12.81 -4.11 18.62
N LEU A 1077 -13.29 -4.15 17.37
CA LEU A 1077 -12.91 -5.19 16.42
C LEU A 1077 -11.55 -4.90 15.78
N TYR A 1078 -11.30 -3.65 15.38
CA TYR A 1078 -10.10 -3.27 14.65
C TYR A 1078 -8.81 -3.45 15.47
N VAL A 1079 -8.85 -3.20 16.78
CA VAL A 1079 -7.67 -3.37 17.66
C VAL A 1079 -7.27 -4.84 17.88
N GLN A 1080 -8.03 -5.80 17.36
CA GLN A 1080 -7.72 -7.24 17.38
C GLN A 1080 -6.89 -7.69 16.18
N PHE A 1081 -6.67 -6.83 15.19
CA PHE A 1081 -5.82 -7.10 14.04
C PHE A 1081 -4.36 -7.31 14.46
N GLN A 1082 -3.55 -7.90 13.58
CA GLN A 1082 -2.10 -7.93 13.79
C GLN A 1082 -1.52 -6.55 13.53
N ALA A 1083 -0.40 -6.23 14.17
CA ALA A 1083 0.31 -4.99 13.91
C ALA A 1083 0.98 -5.04 12.53
N PHE A 1084 0.82 -3.98 11.74
CA PHE A 1084 1.37 -3.85 10.38
C PHE A 1084 2.08 -2.52 10.18
N GLU A 1085 2.69 -2.31 9.01
CA GLU A 1085 3.34 -1.04 8.66
C GLU A 1085 2.35 -0.03 8.11
N ILE A 1086 2.37 1.19 8.65
CA ILE A 1086 1.46 2.27 8.26
C ILE A 1086 2.26 3.34 7.50
N GLU A 1087 1.84 3.62 6.26
CA GLU A 1087 2.52 4.58 5.39
C GLU A 1087 2.35 6.03 5.85
N SER A 1088 1.13 6.39 6.28
CA SER A 1088 0.79 7.69 6.87
C SER A 1088 -0.48 7.64 7.72
N LEU A 1089 -0.48 8.33 8.86
CA LEU A 1089 -1.65 8.53 9.73
C LEU A 1089 -2.31 9.91 9.58
N HIS A 1090 -1.80 10.77 8.69
CA HIS A 1090 -2.22 12.16 8.58
C HIS A 1090 -3.74 12.34 8.48
N TYR A 1091 -4.36 11.68 7.49
CA TYR A 1091 -5.77 11.82 7.20
C TYR A 1091 -6.66 11.26 8.31
N LEU A 1092 -6.28 10.11 8.89
CA LEU A 1092 -6.98 9.52 10.03
C LEU A 1092 -7.00 10.48 11.23
N LEU A 1093 -5.83 10.98 11.63
CA LEU A 1093 -5.69 11.87 12.78
C LEU A 1093 -6.42 13.20 12.56
N HIS A 1094 -6.40 13.73 11.34
CA HIS A 1094 -7.17 14.92 10.98
C HIS A 1094 -8.68 14.72 11.18
N LEU A 1095 -9.25 13.63 10.66
CA LEU A 1095 -10.68 13.34 10.77
C LEU A 1095 -11.12 13.06 12.21
N LEU A 1096 -10.32 12.33 13.00
CA LEU A 1096 -10.59 12.09 14.42
C LEU A 1096 -10.68 13.41 15.20
N ASN A 1097 -9.84 14.38 14.84
CA ASN A 1097 -9.85 15.71 15.43
C ASN A 1097 -11.08 16.53 14.96
N GLU A 1098 -11.31 16.62 13.65
CA GLU A 1098 -12.44 17.36 13.06
C GLU A 1098 -13.79 16.91 13.64
N LYS A 1099 -13.97 15.60 13.84
CA LYS A 1099 -15.20 15.02 14.38
C LYS A 1099 -15.27 14.98 15.91
N ASN A 1100 -14.26 15.51 16.61
CA ASN A 1100 -14.15 15.57 18.07
C ASN A 1100 -14.22 14.21 18.78
N PHE A 1101 -13.64 13.15 18.19
CA PHE A 1101 -13.75 11.79 18.75
C PHE A 1101 -13.02 11.64 20.09
N TYR A 1102 -12.01 12.46 20.34
CA TYR A 1102 -11.29 12.54 21.62
C TYR A 1102 -12.17 12.99 22.81
N THR A 1103 -13.33 13.61 22.57
CA THR A 1103 -14.31 13.93 23.63
C THR A 1103 -15.52 13.00 23.60
N ARG A 1104 -15.98 12.59 22.41
CA ARG A 1104 -17.16 11.74 22.25
C ARG A 1104 -16.90 10.28 22.63
N PHE A 1105 -15.72 9.77 22.27
CA PHE A 1105 -15.31 8.37 22.46
C PHE A 1105 -13.86 8.30 22.97
N PRO A 1106 -13.57 8.87 24.16
CA PRO A 1106 -12.19 9.02 24.64
C PRO A 1106 -11.51 7.66 24.84
N THR A 1107 -12.17 6.70 25.48
CA THR A 1107 -11.62 5.36 25.75
C THR A 1107 -11.33 4.59 24.47
N ASP A 1108 -12.24 4.65 23.49
CA ASP A 1108 -12.09 3.93 22.22
C ASP A 1108 -10.97 4.56 21.38
N THR A 1109 -10.91 5.90 21.34
CA THR A 1109 -9.80 6.62 20.69
C THR A 1109 -8.46 6.24 21.33
N ALA A 1110 -8.42 6.06 22.66
CA ALA A 1110 -7.21 5.61 23.35
C ALA A 1110 -6.84 4.16 23.01
N ASN A 1111 -7.81 3.25 22.91
CA ASN A 1111 -7.58 1.87 22.49
C ASN A 1111 -7.05 1.81 21.05
N LEU A 1112 -7.57 2.64 20.14
CA LEU A 1112 -7.06 2.78 18.79
C LEU A 1112 -5.60 3.27 18.81
N PHE A 1113 -5.27 4.30 19.59
CA PHE A 1113 -3.89 4.80 19.69
C PHE A 1113 -2.95 3.75 20.28
N ILE A 1114 -3.36 3.02 21.31
CA ILE A 1114 -2.61 1.89 21.87
C ILE A 1114 -2.33 0.82 20.81
N PHE A 1115 -3.31 0.53 19.94
CA PHE A 1115 -3.10 -0.37 18.82
C PHE A 1115 -2.10 0.22 17.80
N LEU A 1116 -2.26 1.49 17.41
CA LEU A 1116 -1.35 2.17 16.47
C LEU A 1116 0.10 2.21 16.97
N CYS A 1117 0.32 2.32 18.29
CA CYS A 1117 1.66 2.23 18.89
C CYS A 1117 2.30 0.84 18.73
N LYS A 1118 1.52 -0.22 18.53
CA LYS A 1118 2.05 -1.56 18.24
C LYS A 1118 2.44 -1.72 16.76
N CYS A 1119 1.85 -0.91 15.88
CA CYS A 1119 2.14 -0.90 14.45
C CYS A 1119 3.50 -0.27 14.16
N LYS A 1120 4.10 -0.62 13.02
CA LYS A 1120 5.29 0.08 12.52
C LYS A 1120 4.84 1.41 11.92
N ILE A 1121 4.97 2.46 12.71
CA ILE A 1121 4.61 3.84 12.34
C ILE A 1121 5.87 4.65 12.06
N LYS A 1122 5.78 5.57 11.09
CA LYS A 1122 6.89 6.44 10.73
C LYS A 1122 7.12 7.51 11.81
N PRO A 1123 8.35 8.01 12.01
CA PRO A 1123 8.67 9.00 13.05
C PRO A 1123 7.78 10.26 13.04
N TYR A 1124 7.42 10.76 11.86
CA TYR A 1124 6.55 11.94 11.75
C TYR A 1124 5.10 11.69 12.22
N ASP A 1125 4.63 10.43 12.19
CA ASP A 1125 3.32 10.08 12.72
C ASP A 1125 3.37 9.91 14.24
N ILE A 1126 4.54 9.56 14.80
CA ILE A 1126 4.77 9.48 16.26
C ILE A 1126 4.56 10.86 16.91
N SER A 1127 5.15 11.93 16.37
CA SER A 1127 4.99 13.29 16.90
C SER A 1127 3.54 13.79 16.82
N ARG A 1128 2.79 13.36 15.79
CA ARG A 1128 1.37 13.68 15.65
C ARG A 1128 0.50 12.89 16.61
N ILE A 1129 0.77 11.61 16.81
CA ILE A 1129 0.13 10.80 17.84
C ILE A 1129 0.38 11.42 19.22
N GLU A 1130 1.60 11.88 19.51
CA GLU A 1130 1.93 12.58 20.75
C GLU A 1130 1.04 13.82 20.93
N GLY A 1131 1.01 14.71 19.94
CA GLY A 1131 0.21 15.94 20.00
C GLY A 1131 -1.29 15.65 20.23
N GLN A 1132 -1.83 14.61 19.58
CA GLN A 1132 -3.22 14.20 19.77
C GLN A 1132 -3.46 13.48 21.10
N ALA A 1133 -2.51 12.68 21.58
CA ALA A 1133 -2.59 11.99 22.87
C ALA A 1133 -2.65 12.99 24.02
N ARG A 1134 -1.92 14.12 23.93
CA ARG A 1134 -1.99 15.23 24.91
C ARG A 1134 -3.40 15.83 25.00
N LEU A 1135 -4.15 15.89 23.88
CA LEU A 1135 -5.55 16.34 23.87
C LEU A 1135 -6.52 15.30 24.43
N LEU A 1136 -6.17 14.02 24.33
CA LEU A 1136 -7.02 12.90 24.75
C LEU A 1136 -6.93 12.60 26.25
N LEU A 1137 -5.72 12.66 26.83
CA LEU A 1137 -5.43 12.29 28.22
C LEU A 1137 -6.35 12.95 29.27
N PRO A 1138 -6.73 14.25 29.17
CA PRO A 1138 -7.63 14.86 30.14
C PRO A 1138 -9.04 14.24 30.20
N ASN A 1139 -9.46 13.54 29.14
CA ASN A 1139 -10.78 12.95 29.00
C ASN A 1139 -10.82 11.46 29.39
N LEU A 1140 -9.69 10.88 29.82
CA LEU A 1140 -9.55 9.47 30.15
C LEU A 1140 -9.59 9.22 31.67
N ASN A 1141 -10.06 8.04 32.06
CA ASN A 1141 -9.89 7.57 33.43
C ASN A 1141 -8.43 7.14 33.69
N GLU A 1142 -8.02 7.09 34.96
CA GLU A 1142 -6.64 6.80 35.38
C GLU A 1142 -6.08 5.51 34.75
N THR A 1143 -6.86 4.42 34.77
CA THR A 1143 -6.46 3.13 34.18
C THR A 1143 -6.24 3.20 32.67
N ALA A 1144 -7.06 3.95 31.93
CA ALA A 1144 -6.93 4.11 30.48
C ALA A 1144 -5.77 5.05 30.12
N SER A 1145 -5.60 6.12 30.90
CA SER A 1145 -4.46 7.04 30.79
C SER A 1145 -3.13 6.31 30.98
N ASP A 1146 -3.02 5.45 31.99
CA ASP A 1146 -1.81 4.67 32.26
C ASP A 1146 -1.49 3.70 31.12
N LYS A 1147 -2.51 3.04 30.55
CA LYS A 1147 -2.31 2.14 29.40
C LYS A 1147 -1.83 2.89 28.17
N LEU A 1148 -2.41 4.06 27.89
CA LEU A 1148 -1.99 4.88 26.76
C LEU A 1148 -0.57 5.43 26.94
N ARG A 1149 -0.24 5.94 28.13
CA ARG A 1149 1.13 6.39 28.47
C ARG A 1149 2.15 5.27 28.29
N ASN A 1150 1.85 4.07 28.79
CA ASN A 1150 2.74 2.91 28.62
C ASN A 1150 2.94 2.53 27.14
N ALA A 1151 1.87 2.56 26.33
CA ALA A 1151 1.98 2.27 24.90
C ALA A 1151 2.79 3.34 24.13
N LEU A 1152 2.66 4.62 24.50
CA LEU A 1152 3.44 5.71 23.94
C LEU A 1152 4.93 5.61 24.30
N LEU A 1153 5.24 5.18 25.52
CA LEU A 1153 6.62 4.93 25.95
C LEU A 1153 7.28 3.82 25.12
N GLU A 1154 6.53 2.79 24.70
CA GLU A 1154 7.04 1.71 23.84
C GLU A 1154 7.49 2.20 22.45
N ILE A 1155 6.98 3.35 21.98
CA ILE A 1155 7.37 4.00 20.72
C ILE A 1155 8.26 5.24 20.92
N GLY A 1156 8.80 5.44 22.12
CA GLY A 1156 9.75 6.52 22.42
C GLY A 1156 9.11 7.88 22.71
N VAL A 1157 7.84 7.93 23.08
CA VAL A 1157 7.13 9.15 23.49
C VAL A 1157 6.92 9.14 25.01
N ASP A 1158 7.60 10.03 25.73
CA ASP A 1158 7.38 10.24 27.16
C ASP A 1158 6.52 11.49 27.42
N LEU A 1159 5.31 11.29 27.94
CA LEU A 1159 4.38 12.37 28.30
C LEU A 1159 4.46 12.74 29.79
N ASN A 1160 5.46 12.25 30.53
CA ASN A 1160 5.65 12.54 31.95
C ASN A 1160 6.65 13.69 32.22
N GLU A 1161 7.33 14.23 31.21
CA GLU A 1161 8.37 15.26 31.37
C GLU A 1161 7.84 16.70 31.59
N ASP A 1162 6.52 16.95 31.51
CA ASP A 1162 5.93 18.25 31.82
C ASP A 1162 5.19 18.26 33.18
N GLN A 1163 5.91 17.91 34.27
CA GLN A 1163 5.52 18.26 35.66
C GLN A 1163 6.57 19.07 36.38
#